data_AF-A0A4Q5RQ94-F1
#
_entry.id   AF-A0A4Q5RQ94-F1
#
_cell.length_a   1.000
_cell.length_b   1.000
_cell.length_c   1.000
_cell.angle_alpha   90.00
_cell.angle_beta   90.00
_cell.angle_gamma   90.00
#
_symmetry.space_group_name_H-M   'P 1'
#
loop_
_entity.id
_entity.type
_entity.pdbx_description
1 polymer ?
#
loop_
_entity_poly.entity_id
_entity_poly.type
_entity_poly.pdbx_seq_one_letter_code
_entity_poly.pdbx_strand_id
1 'polypeptide(L)'
;MPLSYRTILLLLAITRATIFPGSAQTVFTEPALHELFKKADHYFNLPQPTDASDNLAIELYQRVIDGSRTLSSASITRVVFQSHVRKAILLDVQSDYSASRASYLRAFQIQQSMPGIPDSLAFPLFVNLGATYYQLNHFDSARYFLGRAEMIASASKAVNDHARLYNTFGVLYYDNGNYRQSKNYFTRALALIRSENPGYTAAAIDIETNIATAEYKMGDFGASLERNQRMLPHASQSQFIWLNIGRTNNGLGRYDQALSAFAHIDPARVPGVYNEQGLAYILKGEFDSAGVFLEKLRGHQAKKRVNPLDAAINHLYTAMLFQQTGEHVEALSSLQKAIIAFSNDFSSGNVLENPTTFTRSFAYFRLFEALHLKANLLESVYLRKNEPLYLKAAFETYQLTIEFLSHIEKNYDTDDARLFLKQRSRNVYEEAVAVSVKLASLFPGEKYLESAFIIAESNKGSVLAANLSQLNITGKQTGAVAQKIRNLKFSIARLNVQLDKAKEEHLQELTQLRSNYEIELARASRMLEENDVYYRLKYSTIYPGVQQLQQTLDKNDGVISYFIAKKELYIFLITNDGFHCINAGEVSGLHRDIKIWVEALHKTESGLRFMGAEAGDLLYKKLVMPVRAKLKTKKHWIIIPDGDICQLPFESLPADGNSASLLKSVAISYQFSSRFIKQMVKPPASPYSVAAYAPFADEPAGGWNKLPFSKQEIADITGLQFVGASATRSSFLETINDHPVLHLATHATADTSDPTAAFIAFYPGAGDSLEGRLYLEELYGLKMNKTSLVILSACETGKGALMANEGAMSIARGFAYAGSAASVNSLWRADDKSTAYILQRFHYYLLRGESKPVALQQAKLDYYNTSDGAMSPNYWAHLIVIGDPSPLYASPPANTWVRIIAGGCLVCVVCALMMAKKGRHKISVT
;
A
#
# COMPACT_ATOMS: atom_id res chain seq x y z
N MET A 1 -2.80 0.31 -51.88
CA MET A 1 -1.73 0.02 -52.86
C MET A 1 -1.87 1.03 -54.00
N PRO A 2 -0.77 1.52 -54.58
CA PRO A 2 0.15 0.68 -55.34
C PRO A 2 1.38 0.25 -54.52
N LEU A 3 1.82 -0.97 -54.80
CA LEU A 3 3.15 -1.46 -54.45
C LEU A 3 4.20 -0.60 -55.16
N SER A 4 5.27 -0.23 -54.47
CA SER A 4 6.67 -0.34 -54.95
C SER A 4 7.61 0.57 -54.14
N TYR A 5 8.13 0.04 -53.03
CA TYR A 5 9.43 0.47 -52.48
C TYR A 5 10.06 -0.69 -51.70
N ARG A 6 9.22 -1.53 -51.06
CA ARG A 6 9.65 -2.80 -50.44
C ARG A 6 10.12 -3.86 -51.44
N THR A 7 9.56 -3.91 -52.65
CA THR A 7 10.01 -4.86 -53.69
C THR A 7 11.36 -4.44 -54.31
N ILE A 8 11.67 -3.13 -54.30
CA ILE A 8 12.96 -2.60 -54.81
C ILE A 8 14.08 -2.81 -53.79
N LEU A 9 13.78 -2.75 -52.48
CA LEU A 9 14.75 -3.11 -51.44
C LEU A 9 14.97 -4.62 -51.29
N LEU A 10 13.95 -5.46 -51.56
CA LEU A 10 14.15 -6.92 -51.60
C LEU A 10 14.92 -7.39 -52.84
N LEU A 11 14.78 -6.71 -53.99
CA LEU A 11 15.56 -6.99 -55.20
C LEU A 11 17.01 -6.46 -55.13
N LEU A 12 17.27 -5.42 -54.33
CA LEU A 12 18.63 -5.01 -53.95
C LEU A 12 19.27 -5.92 -52.89
N ALA A 13 18.47 -6.69 -52.15
CA ALA A 13 18.95 -7.71 -51.21
C ALA A 13 19.24 -9.09 -51.87
N ILE A 14 18.73 -9.36 -53.08
CA ILE A 14 18.93 -10.64 -53.79
C ILE A 14 19.97 -10.55 -54.93
N THR A 15 20.46 -9.34 -55.27
CA THR A 15 21.54 -9.14 -56.27
C THR A 15 22.90 -8.75 -55.67
N ARG A 16 23.15 -9.16 -54.42
CA ARG A 16 24.51 -9.29 -53.84
C ARG A 16 24.74 -10.70 -53.29
N ALA A 17 24.43 -11.69 -54.12
CA ALA A 17 24.82 -13.07 -53.90
C ALA A 17 25.59 -13.58 -55.13
N THR A 18 26.68 -12.90 -55.48
CA THR A 18 27.67 -13.42 -56.42
C THR A 18 29.07 -13.00 -55.98
N ILE A 19 29.76 -13.97 -55.37
CA ILE A 19 31.21 -14.17 -55.34
C ILE A 19 32.02 -12.96 -54.79
N PHE A 20 32.16 -12.89 -53.46
CA PHE A 20 33.37 -12.33 -52.88
C PHE A 20 34.49 -13.39 -53.02
N PRO A 21 35.59 -13.11 -53.75
CA PRO A 21 36.80 -13.89 -53.60
C PRO A 21 37.31 -13.69 -52.16
N GLY A 22 37.85 -14.76 -51.56
CA GLY A 22 38.12 -14.90 -50.12
C GLY A 22 38.46 -13.60 -49.40
N SER A 23 37.70 -13.28 -48.35
CA SER A 23 38.01 -12.16 -47.47
C SER A 23 39.38 -12.41 -46.84
N ALA A 24 40.40 -11.71 -47.35
CA ALA A 24 41.50 -11.31 -46.50
C ALA A 24 40.86 -10.67 -45.26
N GLN A 25 41.03 -11.29 -44.08
CA GLN A 25 40.73 -10.62 -42.83
C GLN A 25 41.55 -9.34 -42.84
N THR A 26 40.92 -8.20 -43.09
CA THR A 26 41.59 -6.91 -42.99
C THR A 26 42.01 -6.77 -41.53
N VAL A 27 43.27 -7.08 -41.23
CA VAL A 27 43.81 -6.96 -39.88
C VAL A 27 43.90 -5.48 -39.59
N PHE A 28 42.94 -4.97 -38.82
CA PHE A 28 42.98 -3.58 -38.37
C PHE A 28 44.03 -3.43 -37.27
N THR A 29 44.83 -2.37 -37.36
CA THR A 29 45.68 -1.93 -36.26
C THR A 29 44.86 -1.11 -35.27
N GLU A 30 45.31 -0.99 -34.01
CA GLU A 30 44.60 -0.16 -33.02
C GLU A 30 44.37 1.29 -33.48
N PRO A 31 45.34 2.01 -34.07
CA PRO A 31 45.12 3.37 -34.57
C PRO A 31 44.06 3.43 -35.67
N ALA A 32 44.00 2.42 -36.54
CA ALA A 32 43.00 2.36 -37.62
C ALA A 32 41.58 2.22 -37.06
N LEU A 33 41.38 1.45 -35.98
CA LEU A 33 40.08 1.35 -35.32
C LEU A 33 39.71 2.63 -34.59
N HIS A 34 40.67 3.32 -33.98
CA HIS A 34 40.43 4.62 -33.35
C HIS A 34 39.99 5.68 -34.38
N GLU A 35 40.63 5.74 -35.55
CA GLU A 35 40.22 6.66 -36.62
C GLU A 35 38.84 6.29 -37.20
N LEU A 36 38.57 5.00 -37.36
CA LEU A 36 37.26 4.54 -37.81
C LEU A 36 36.15 4.89 -36.80
N PHE A 37 36.45 4.75 -35.50
CA PHE A 37 35.56 5.17 -34.43
C PHE A 37 35.33 6.68 -34.43
N LYS A 38 36.37 7.51 -34.54
CA LYS A 38 36.22 8.98 -34.65
C LYS A 38 35.35 9.38 -35.83
N LYS A 39 35.50 8.70 -36.97
CA LYS A 39 34.67 8.92 -38.15
C LYS A 39 33.20 8.56 -37.87
N ALA A 40 32.95 7.42 -37.24
CA ALA A 40 31.60 7.04 -36.82
C ALA A 40 31.01 8.06 -35.83
N ASP A 41 31.82 8.54 -34.89
CA ASP A 41 31.41 9.52 -33.87
C ASP A 41 31.12 10.89 -34.47
N HIS A 42 31.84 11.31 -35.50
CA HIS A 42 31.53 12.51 -36.25
C HIS A 42 30.11 12.47 -36.85
N TYR A 43 29.75 11.37 -37.53
CA TYR A 43 28.40 11.22 -38.09
C TYR A 43 27.32 11.13 -37.02
N PHE A 44 27.60 10.46 -35.90
CA PHE A 44 26.67 10.36 -34.77
C PHE A 44 26.34 11.72 -34.13
N ASN A 45 27.31 12.64 -34.07
CA ASN A 45 27.12 13.96 -33.43
C ASN A 45 26.83 15.09 -34.44
N LEU A 46 26.35 14.78 -35.65
CA LEU A 46 25.97 15.83 -36.61
C LEU A 46 24.84 16.71 -36.02
N PRO A 47 24.88 18.04 -36.18
CA PRO A 47 23.83 18.94 -35.67
C PRO A 47 22.45 18.69 -36.30
N GLN A 48 22.42 18.15 -37.53
CA GLN A 48 21.21 17.81 -38.27
C GLN A 48 21.40 16.42 -38.91
N PRO A 49 21.21 15.34 -38.14
CA PRO A 49 21.33 13.99 -38.66
C PRO A 49 20.19 13.66 -39.64
N THR A 50 20.47 12.74 -40.55
CA THR A 50 19.54 12.16 -41.52
C THR A 50 19.60 10.64 -41.44
N ASP A 51 18.57 9.94 -41.91
CA ASP A 51 18.59 8.47 -41.98
C ASP A 51 19.85 7.93 -42.69
N ALA A 52 20.34 8.63 -43.70
CA ALA A 52 21.55 8.27 -44.43
C ALA A 52 22.82 8.41 -43.57
N SER A 53 22.96 9.50 -42.82
CA SER A 53 24.10 9.69 -41.91
C SER A 53 24.07 8.72 -40.74
N ASP A 54 22.89 8.40 -40.22
CA ASP A 54 22.72 7.47 -39.11
C ASP A 54 23.05 6.04 -39.54
N ASN A 55 22.58 5.62 -40.71
CA ASN A 55 22.93 4.33 -41.29
C ASN A 55 24.44 4.20 -41.55
N LEU A 56 25.08 5.27 -42.03
CA LEU A 56 26.53 5.29 -42.21
C LEU A 56 27.28 5.18 -40.88
N ALA A 57 26.83 5.89 -39.84
CA ALA A 57 27.40 5.77 -38.50
C ALA A 57 27.25 4.34 -37.95
N ILE A 58 26.08 3.71 -38.10
CA ILE A 58 25.82 2.31 -37.72
C ILE A 58 26.80 1.36 -38.41
N GLU A 59 27.01 1.51 -39.73
CA GLU A 59 27.94 0.68 -40.50
C GLU A 59 29.39 0.85 -40.01
N LEU A 60 29.82 2.10 -39.78
CA LEU A 60 31.17 2.40 -39.31
C LEU A 60 31.40 1.82 -37.90
N TYR A 61 30.44 1.94 -36.97
CA TYR A 61 30.53 1.29 -35.66
C TYR A 61 30.58 -0.23 -35.78
N GLN A 62 29.79 -0.84 -36.68
CA GLN A 62 29.84 -2.28 -36.92
C GLN A 62 31.22 -2.73 -37.40
N ARG A 63 31.85 -1.97 -38.30
CA ARG A 63 33.21 -2.25 -38.77
C ARG A 63 34.26 -2.12 -37.65
N VAL A 64 34.10 -1.16 -36.73
CA VAL A 64 34.95 -1.07 -35.52
C VAL A 64 34.83 -2.33 -34.67
N ILE A 65 33.59 -2.77 -34.41
CA ILE A 65 33.30 -3.99 -33.62
C ILE A 65 33.92 -5.22 -34.28
N ASP A 66 33.70 -5.41 -35.59
CA ASP A 66 34.20 -6.59 -36.31
C ASP A 66 35.74 -6.60 -36.44
N GLY A 67 36.35 -5.43 -36.66
CA GLY A 67 37.80 -5.28 -36.76
C GLY A 67 38.56 -5.46 -35.44
N SER A 68 37.87 -5.42 -34.30
CA SER A 68 38.47 -5.56 -32.96
C SER A 68 38.67 -7.00 -32.49
N ARG A 69 38.13 -8.01 -33.20
CA ARG A 69 38.05 -9.41 -32.73
C ARG A 69 39.40 -10.06 -32.41
N THR A 70 40.50 -9.55 -32.95
CA THR A 70 41.87 -10.05 -32.75
C THR A 70 42.73 -9.17 -31.83
N LEU A 71 42.15 -8.11 -31.23
CA LEU A 71 42.84 -7.14 -30.39
C LEU A 71 42.26 -7.15 -28.98
N SER A 72 43.11 -6.99 -27.95
CA SER A 72 42.73 -7.19 -26.55
C SER A 72 43.23 -6.11 -25.58
N SER A 73 43.47 -4.88 -26.06
CA SER A 73 43.83 -3.77 -25.16
C SER A 73 42.60 -3.10 -24.53
N ALA A 74 42.78 -2.57 -23.32
CA ALA A 74 41.75 -1.80 -22.61
C ALA A 74 41.22 -0.59 -23.41
N SER A 75 42.08 0.01 -24.23
CA SER A 75 41.69 1.11 -25.13
C SER A 75 40.70 0.64 -26.20
N ILE A 76 41.01 -0.47 -26.88
CA ILE A 76 40.13 -1.06 -27.89
C ILE A 76 38.83 -1.57 -27.27
N THR A 77 38.89 -2.21 -26.11
CA THR A 77 37.68 -2.64 -25.38
C THR A 77 36.74 -1.47 -25.11
N ARG A 78 37.27 -0.29 -24.75
CA ARG A 78 36.48 0.92 -24.52
C ARG A 78 35.85 1.48 -25.80
N VAL A 79 36.58 1.47 -26.90
CA VAL A 79 36.08 1.87 -28.22
C VAL A 79 34.96 0.93 -28.68
N VAL A 80 35.13 -0.38 -28.48
CA VAL A 80 34.11 -1.38 -28.81
C VAL A 80 32.87 -1.23 -27.94
N PHE A 81 33.04 -0.99 -26.64
CA PHE A 81 31.93 -0.65 -25.74
C PHE A 81 31.14 0.56 -26.25
N GLN A 82 31.82 1.68 -26.54
CA GLN A 82 31.16 2.89 -27.02
C GLN A 82 30.50 2.68 -28.39
N SER A 83 31.12 1.90 -29.27
CA SER A 83 30.56 1.53 -30.58
C SER A 83 29.25 0.77 -30.42
N HIS A 84 29.18 -0.20 -29.50
CA HIS A 84 27.95 -0.92 -29.20
C HIS A 84 26.84 -0.01 -28.64
N VAL A 85 27.18 0.90 -27.72
CA VAL A 85 26.22 1.85 -27.13
C VAL A 85 25.69 2.83 -28.19
N ARG A 86 26.58 3.51 -28.93
CA ARG A 86 26.18 4.53 -29.92
C ARG A 86 25.42 3.91 -31.11
N LYS A 87 25.84 2.72 -31.57
CA LYS A 87 25.09 1.94 -32.56
C LYS A 87 23.68 1.62 -32.06
N ALA A 88 23.54 1.21 -30.80
CA ALA A 88 22.25 0.88 -30.23
C ALA A 88 21.32 2.11 -30.15
N ILE A 89 21.85 3.28 -29.76
CA ILE A 89 21.09 4.54 -29.75
C ILE A 89 20.52 4.85 -31.14
N LEU A 90 21.32 4.72 -32.20
CA LEU A 90 20.84 4.94 -33.58
C LEU A 90 19.79 3.91 -34.00
N LEU A 91 19.90 2.66 -33.54
CA LEU A 91 18.88 1.63 -33.75
C LEU A 91 17.58 1.94 -32.99
N ASP A 92 17.64 2.52 -31.78
CA ASP A 92 16.46 3.00 -31.06
C ASP A 92 15.77 4.13 -31.84
N VAL A 93 16.53 5.07 -32.43
CA VAL A 93 15.98 6.15 -33.30
C VAL A 93 15.22 5.54 -34.49
N GLN A 94 15.72 4.45 -35.05
CA GLN A 94 15.07 3.69 -36.13
C GLN A 94 13.92 2.78 -35.64
N SER A 95 13.60 2.80 -34.34
CA SER A 95 12.61 1.92 -33.69
C SER A 95 12.92 0.42 -33.83
N ASP A 96 14.17 0.03 -34.12
CA ASP A 96 14.62 -1.37 -34.08
C ASP A 96 15.12 -1.73 -32.68
N TYR A 97 14.18 -1.76 -31.74
CA TYR A 97 14.46 -2.03 -30.32
C TYR A 97 15.05 -3.43 -30.11
N SER A 98 14.78 -4.39 -31.00
CA SER A 98 15.32 -5.74 -30.89
C SER A 98 16.82 -5.78 -31.20
N ALA A 99 17.24 -5.15 -32.31
CA ALA A 99 18.66 -5.04 -32.65
C ALA A 99 19.39 -4.12 -31.67
N SER A 100 18.75 -3.02 -31.27
CA SER A 100 19.27 -2.10 -30.24
C SER A 100 19.58 -2.84 -28.93
N ARG A 101 18.60 -3.59 -28.39
CA ARG A 101 18.78 -4.42 -27.18
C ARG A 101 19.97 -5.36 -27.31
N ALA A 102 20.10 -6.05 -28.45
CA ALA A 102 21.21 -6.97 -28.66
C ALA A 102 22.57 -6.26 -28.59
N SER A 103 22.67 -5.06 -29.17
CA SER A 103 23.90 -4.25 -29.12
C SER A 103 24.20 -3.71 -27.72
N TYR A 104 23.20 -3.19 -27.00
CA TYR A 104 23.37 -2.79 -25.60
C TYR A 104 23.78 -3.95 -24.68
N LEU A 105 23.21 -5.15 -24.86
CA LEU A 105 23.60 -6.31 -24.06
C LEU A 105 25.06 -6.72 -24.29
N ARG A 106 25.60 -6.51 -25.50
CA ARG A 106 27.04 -6.67 -25.75
C ARG A 106 27.86 -5.62 -25.00
N ALA A 107 27.45 -4.35 -25.02
CA ALA A 107 28.09 -3.31 -24.21
C ALA A 107 28.03 -3.64 -22.71
N PHE A 108 26.90 -4.18 -22.23
CA PHE A 108 26.74 -4.61 -20.84
C PHE A 108 27.68 -5.76 -20.45
N GLN A 109 27.82 -6.78 -21.32
CA GLN A 109 28.79 -7.86 -21.13
C GLN A 109 30.24 -7.34 -21.04
N ILE A 110 30.59 -6.35 -21.88
CA ILE A 110 31.90 -5.69 -21.81
C ILE A 110 32.05 -4.93 -20.49
N GLN A 111 31.02 -4.20 -20.05
CA GLN A 111 31.03 -3.49 -18.77
C GLN A 111 31.22 -4.42 -17.58
N GLN A 112 30.64 -5.62 -17.60
CA GLN A 112 30.81 -6.62 -16.53
C GLN A 112 32.20 -7.24 -16.50
N SER A 113 32.84 -7.40 -17.66
CA SER A 113 34.17 -8.03 -17.79
C SER A 113 35.34 -7.05 -17.60
N MET A 114 35.08 -5.74 -17.59
CA MET A 114 36.10 -4.70 -17.42
C MET A 114 35.84 -3.85 -16.17
N PRO A 115 36.44 -4.20 -15.00
CA PRO A 115 36.38 -3.34 -13.81
C PRO A 115 37.14 -2.03 -14.10
N GLY A 116 36.41 -0.95 -14.35
CA GLY A 116 36.99 0.37 -14.63
C GLY A 116 36.35 1.19 -15.74
N ILE A 117 35.28 0.74 -16.40
CA ILE A 117 34.47 1.62 -17.25
C ILE A 117 33.92 2.76 -16.39
N PRO A 118 34.22 4.04 -16.70
CA PRO A 118 33.74 5.14 -15.88
C PRO A 118 32.22 5.26 -15.91
N ASP A 119 31.68 5.71 -14.80
CA ASP A 119 30.25 5.96 -14.60
C ASP A 119 29.65 6.86 -15.69
N SER A 120 30.41 7.82 -16.24
CA SER A 120 29.98 8.67 -17.35
C SER A 120 29.72 7.91 -18.66
N LEU A 121 30.31 6.72 -18.83
CA LEU A 121 30.08 5.83 -19.98
C LEU A 121 29.07 4.72 -19.67
N ALA A 122 29.05 4.23 -18.42
CA ALA A 122 28.08 3.23 -17.99
C ALA A 122 26.66 3.80 -17.85
N PHE A 123 26.52 5.06 -17.43
CA PHE A 123 25.23 5.71 -17.22
C PHE A 123 24.36 5.75 -18.48
N PRO A 124 24.82 6.27 -19.65
CA PRO A 124 24.01 6.25 -20.87
C PRO A 124 23.62 4.85 -21.33
N LEU A 125 24.48 3.84 -21.14
CA LEU A 125 24.13 2.45 -21.43
C LEU A 125 22.90 2.03 -20.63
N PHE A 126 22.91 2.25 -19.31
CA PHE A 126 21.84 1.79 -18.43
C PHE A 126 20.53 2.55 -18.64
N VAL A 127 20.59 3.87 -18.86
CA VAL A 127 19.40 4.68 -19.18
C VAL A 127 18.75 4.19 -20.47
N ASN A 128 19.52 4.07 -21.55
CA ASN A 128 18.96 3.73 -22.84
C ASN A 128 18.55 2.25 -22.93
N LEU A 129 19.34 1.32 -22.39
CA LEU A 129 18.93 -0.08 -22.32
C LEU A 129 17.64 -0.26 -21.50
N GLY A 130 17.51 0.49 -20.40
CA GLY A 130 16.26 0.55 -19.64
C GLY A 130 15.07 1.02 -20.48
N ALA A 131 15.25 2.10 -21.25
CA ALA A 131 14.23 2.62 -22.17
C ALA A 131 13.91 1.63 -23.30
N THR A 132 14.90 0.94 -23.88
CA THR A 132 14.69 -0.10 -24.91
C THR A 132 13.91 -1.28 -24.35
N TYR A 133 14.21 -1.74 -23.13
CA TYR A 133 13.41 -2.78 -22.49
C TYR A 133 11.98 -2.34 -22.20
N TYR A 134 11.78 -1.07 -21.85
CA TYR A 134 10.43 -0.49 -21.72
C TYR A 134 9.68 -0.55 -23.06
N GLN A 135 10.29 -0.14 -24.18
CA GLN A 135 9.68 -0.21 -25.51
C GLN A 135 9.37 -1.66 -25.96
N LEU A 136 10.12 -2.63 -25.44
CA LEU A 136 9.89 -4.06 -25.65
C LEU A 136 8.86 -4.67 -24.69
N ASN A 137 8.22 -3.87 -23.82
CA ASN A 137 7.29 -4.30 -22.77
C ASN A 137 7.91 -5.25 -21.74
N HIS A 138 9.21 -5.13 -21.48
CA HIS A 138 9.95 -5.90 -20.48
C HIS A 138 10.21 -5.03 -19.23
N PHE A 139 9.14 -4.69 -18.51
CA PHE A 139 9.17 -3.70 -17.43
C PHE A 139 10.12 -4.05 -16.27
N ASP A 140 10.26 -5.33 -15.91
CA ASP A 140 11.21 -5.75 -14.87
C ASP A 140 12.67 -5.48 -15.27
N SER A 141 13.01 -5.79 -16.52
CA SER A 141 14.33 -5.50 -17.08
C SER A 141 14.56 -4.00 -17.20
N ALA A 142 13.55 -3.26 -17.66
CA ALA A 142 13.59 -1.79 -17.71
C ALA A 142 13.89 -1.20 -16.34
N ARG A 143 13.12 -1.61 -15.31
CA ARG A 143 13.31 -1.17 -13.92
C ARG A 143 14.71 -1.51 -13.39
N TYR A 144 15.21 -2.71 -13.67
CA TYR A 144 16.54 -3.13 -13.25
C TYR A 144 17.65 -2.22 -13.82
N PHE A 145 17.65 -2.00 -15.14
CA PHE A 145 18.70 -1.19 -15.77
C PHE A 145 18.57 0.30 -15.41
N LEU A 146 17.34 0.85 -15.36
CA LEU A 146 17.13 2.21 -14.87
C LEU A 146 17.58 2.37 -13.41
N GLY A 147 17.36 1.34 -12.56
CA GLY A 147 17.85 1.33 -11.18
C GLY A 147 19.37 1.42 -11.10
N ARG A 148 20.09 0.73 -11.99
CA ARG A 148 21.56 0.85 -12.10
C ARG A 148 22.00 2.25 -12.53
N ALA A 149 21.31 2.88 -13.47
CA ALA A 149 21.57 4.28 -13.84
C ALA A 149 21.30 5.22 -12.65
N GLU A 150 20.24 4.97 -11.88
CA GLU A 150 19.88 5.75 -10.69
C GLU A 150 20.94 5.70 -9.60
N MET A 151 21.54 4.52 -9.38
CA MET A 151 22.64 4.36 -8.43
C MET A 151 23.84 5.23 -8.82
N ILE A 152 24.21 5.23 -10.10
CA ILE A 152 25.31 6.08 -10.63
C ILE A 152 24.98 7.56 -10.44
N ALA A 153 23.80 8.00 -10.88
CA ALA A 153 23.34 9.39 -10.73
C ALA A 153 23.35 9.85 -9.26
N SER A 154 23.07 8.96 -8.32
CA SER A 154 23.07 9.29 -6.90
C SER A 154 24.47 9.37 -6.28
N ALA A 155 25.45 8.67 -6.85
CA ALA A 155 26.82 8.63 -6.35
C ALA A 155 27.70 9.73 -6.94
N SER A 156 27.37 10.24 -8.13
CA SER A 156 28.20 11.21 -8.85
C SER A 156 27.37 12.25 -9.59
N LYS A 157 27.69 13.53 -9.36
CA LYS A 157 27.13 14.65 -10.13
C LYS A 157 27.74 14.79 -11.53
N ALA A 158 28.76 13.99 -11.86
CA ALA A 158 29.54 14.13 -13.09
C ALA A 158 28.90 13.49 -14.34
N VAL A 159 27.72 12.88 -14.20
CA VAL A 159 26.98 12.31 -15.34
C VAL A 159 25.96 13.33 -15.87
N ASN A 160 25.88 13.45 -17.20
CA ASN A 160 24.89 14.32 -17.86
C ASN A 160 23.58 13.54 -18.10
N ASP A 161 22.50 14.23 -18.46
CA ASP A 161 21.20 13.62 -18.88
C ASP A 161 20.39 12.93 -17.76
N HIS A 162 20.49 13.46 -16.54
CA HIS A 162 19.65 13.04 -15.40
C HIS A 162 18.14 13.19 -15.69
N ALA A 163 17.75 14.22 -16.46
CA ALA A 163 16.36 14.48 -16.79
C ALA A 163 15.73 13.32 -17.59
N ARG A 164 16.47 12.72 -18.54
CA ARG A 164 16.00 11.54 -19.29
C ARG A 164 15.75 10.36 -18.37
N LEU A 165 16.70 10.03 -17.48
CA LEU A 165 16.54 8.94 -16.51
C LEU A 165 15.25 9.09 -15.71
N TYR A 166 15.04 10.26 -15.11
CA TYR A 166 13.86 10.50 -14.28
C TYR A 166 12.57 10.55 -15.10
N ASN A 167 12.60 11.10 -16.32
CA ASN A 167 11.46 11.03 -17.23
C ASN A 167 11.09 9.58 -17.58
N THR A 168 12.07 8.75 -17.93
CA THR A 168 11.84 7.33 -18.26
C THR A 168 11.30 6.55 -17.06
N PHE A 169 11.81 6.81 -15.85
CA PHE A 169 11.20 6.26 -14.64
C PHE A 169 9.75 6.74 -14.46
N GLY A 170 9.50 8.03 -14.65
CA GLY A 170 8.16 8.60 -14.55
C GLY A 170 7.16 7.88 -15.47
N VAL A 171 7.55 7.62 -16.73
CA VAL A 171 6.76 6.85 -17.69
C VAL A 171 6.58 5.40 -17.25
N LEU A 172 7.65 4.73 -16.82
CA LEU A 172 7.58 3.33 -16.34
C LEU A 172 6.61 3.18 -15.15
N TYR A 173 6.67 4.10 -14.18
CA TYR A 173 5.75 4.07 -13.04
C TYR A 173 4.31 4.40 -13.43
N TYR A 174 4.11 5.27 -14.41
CA TYR A 174 2.78 5.59 -14.94
C TYR A 174 2.11 4.33 -15.52
N ASP A 175 2.82 3.59 -16.38
CA ASP A 175 2.26 2.40 -17.05
C ASP A 175 2.04 1.22 -16.09
N ASN A 176 2.83 1.15 -15.02
CA ASN A 176 2.65 0.19 -13.93
C ASN A 176 1.53 0.60 -12.94
N GLY A 177 0.89 1.77 -13.12
CA GLY A 177 -0.20 2.26 -12.29
C GLY A 177 0.22 3.04 -11.03
N ASN A 178 1.51 3.16 -10.75
CA ASN A 178 2.03 3.91 -9.61
C ASN A 178 2.17 5.41 -9.95
N TYR A 179 1.01 6.06 -10.13
CA TYR A 179 0.92 7.44 -10.59
C TYR A 179 1.55 8.46 -9.63
N ARG A 180 1.57 8.17 -8.32
CA ARG A 180 2.25 9.03 -7.33
C ARG A 180 3.75 9.04 -7.57
N GLN A 181 4.35 7.86 -7.71
CA GLN A 181 5.80 7.79 -7.97
C GLN A 181 6.15 8.32 -9.35
N SER A 182 5.28 8.11 -10.34
CA SER A 182 5.38 8.73 -11.66
C SER A 182 5.49 10.27 -11.56
N LYS A 183 4.55 10.91 -10.84
CA LYS A 183 4.58 12.36 -10.58
C LYS A 183 5.88 12.80 -9.90
N ASN A 184 6.37 12.06 -8.91
CA ASN A 184 7.62 12.39 -8.22
C ASN A 184 8.82 12.42 -9.15
N TYR A 185 8.96 11.40 -10.00
CA TYR A 185 10.04 11.33 -10.98
C TYR A 185 9.92 12.40 -12.07
N PHE A 186 8.71 12.68 -12.57
CA PHE A 186 8.51 13.79 -13.50
C PHE A 186 8.83 15.14 -12.86
N THR A 187 8.43 15.36 -11.61
CA THR A 187 8.75 16.59 -10.86
C THR A 187 10.26 16.76 -10.73
N ARG A 188 10.99 15.67 -10.45
CA ARG A 188 12.47 15.68 -10.42
C ARG A 188 13.08 15.98 -11.79
N ALA A 189 12.55 15.41 -12.87
CA ALA A 189 13.00 15.70 -14.23
C ALA A 189 12.77 17.17 -14.60
N LEU A 190 11.58 17.71 -14.29
CA LEU A 190 11.21 19.09 -14.54
C LEU A 190 12.13 20.07 -13.82
N ALA A 191 12.47 19.79 -12.55
CA ALA A 191 13.37 20.63 -11.77
C ALA A 191 14.76 20.73 -12.41
N LEU A 192 15.29 19.63 -12.94
CA LEU A 192 16.57 19.63 -13.65
C LEU A 192 16.50 20.43 -14.94
N ILE A 193 15.46 20.22 -15.76
CA ILE A 193 15.26 20.97 -17.01
C ILE A 193 15.16 22.47 -16.72
N ARG A 194 14.42 22.86 -15.68
CA ARG A 194 14.26 24.27 -15.28
C ARG A 194 15.51 24.89 -14.69
N SER A 195 16.37 24.10 -14.03
CA SER A 195 17.65 24.58 -13.52
C SER A 195 18.62 24.97 -14.64
N GLU A 196 18.54 24.29 -15.79
CA GLU A 196 19.30 24.63 -16.99
C GLU A 196 18.62 25.72 -17.83
N ASN A 197 17.29 25.68 -17.92
CA ASN A 197 16.48 26.61 -18.71
C ASN A 197 15.18 26.98 -17.96
N PRO A 198 15.12 28.13 -17.26
CA PRO A 198 13.98 28.48 -16.40
C PRO A 198 12.61 28.70 -17.09
N GLY A 199 12.58 28.83 -18.42
CA GLY A 199 11.36 29.13 -19.18
C GLY A 199 10.54 27.90 -19.63
N TYR A 200 9.42 28.16 -20.32
CA TYR A 200 8.59 27.14 -20.98
C TYR A 200 9.25 26.62 -22.26
N THR A 201 10.29 25.79 -22.11
CA THR A 201 10.84 25.02 -23.22
C THR A 201 9.89 23.88 -23.59
N ALA A 202 9.99 23.37 -24.82
CA ALA A 202 9.19 22.20 -25.26
C ALA A 202 9.36 21.01 -24.29
N ALA A 203 10.60 20.74 -23.86
CA ALA A 203 10.90 19.69 -22.90
C ALA A 203 10.21 19.91 -21.53
N ALA A 204 10.16 21.16 -21.03
CA ALA A 204 9.46 21.46 -19.78
C ALA A 204 7.95 21.24 -19.92
N ILE A 205 7.35 21.64 -21.05
CA ILE A 205 5.93 21.44 -21.35
C ILE A 205 5.58 19.95 -21.45
N ASP A 206 6.44 19.14 -22.07
CA ASP A 206 6.23 17.69 -22.18
C ASP A 206 6.20 17.03 -20.79
N ILE A 207 7.15 17.38 -19.90
CA ILE A 207 7.17 16.84 -18.54
C ILE A 207 5.98 17.34 -17.71
N GLU A 208 5.61 18.62 -17.82
CA GLU A 208 4.43 19.18 -17.15
C GLU A 208 3.13 18.50 -17.63
N THR A 209 3.03 18.16 -18.92
CA THR A 209 1.92 17.39 -19.49
C THR A 209 1.85 16.00 -18.85
N ASN A 210 2.98 15.33 -18.68
CA ASN A 210 3.07 14.03 -18.01
C ASN A 210 2.67 14.10 -16.53
N ILE A 211 3.08 15.16 -15.80
CA ILE A 211 2.64 15.40 -14.41
C ILE A 211 1.13 15.56 -14.36
N ALA A 212 0.54 16.35 -15.26
CA ALA A 212 -0.91 16.54 -15.30
C ALA A 212 -1.65 15.24 -15.59
N THR A 213 -1.12 14.39 -16.47
CA THR A 213 -1.69 13.06 -16.72
C THR A 213 -1.62 12.16 -15.47
N ALA A 214 -0.53 12.21 -14.71
CA ALA A 214 -0.43 11.49 -13.43
C ALA A 214 -1.42 12.02 -12.38
N GLU A 215 -1.57 13.35 -12.26
CA GLU A 215 -2.57 14.02 -11.39
C GLU A 215 -4.00 13.57 -11.74
N TYR A 216 -4.36 13.57 -13.03
CA TYR A 216 -5.64 13.04 -13.51
C TYR A 216 -5.86 11.59 -13.07
N LYS A 217 -4.84 10.72 -13.22
CA LYS A 217 -4.96 9.30 -12.85
C LYS A 217 -5.08 9.09 -11.35
N MET A 218 -4.52 9.97 -10.54
CA MET A 218 -4.69 9.97 -9.08
C MET A 218 -6.08 10.47 -8.64
N GLY A 219 -6.86 11.09 -9.55
CA GLY A 219 -8.14 11.72 -9.22
C GLY A 219 -8.00 13.18 -8.80
N ASP A 220 -6.78 13.76 -8.86
CA ASP A 220 -6.49 15.16 -8.56
C ASP A 220 -6.88 16.06 -9.75
N PHE A 221 -8.17 15.99 -10.14
CA PHE A 221 -8.67 16.63 -11.35
C PHE A 221 -8.49 18.16 -11.33
N GLY A 222 -8.60 18.79 -10.15
CA GLY A 222 -8.36 20.22 -9.99
C GLY A 222 -6.92 20.61 -10.35
N ALA A 223 -5.94 19.93 -9.75
CA ALA A 223 -4.52 20.18 -10.01
C ALA A 223 -4.15 19.91 -11.49
N SER A 224 -4.65 18.80 -12.05
CA SER A 224 -4.46 18.47 -13.47
C SER A 224 -5.01 19.58 -14.38
N LEU A 225 -6.25 20.05 -14.14
CA LEU A 225 -6.87 21.06 -14.98
C LEU A 225 -6.13 22.39 -14.90
N GLU A 226 -5.79 22.85 -13.69
CA GLU A 226 -5.06 24.09 -13.47
C GLU A 226 -3.69 24.06 -14.16
N ARG A 227 -2.94 22.96 -14.04
CA ARG A 227 -1.64 22.79 -14.68
C ARG A 227 -1.74 22.84 -16.20
N ASN A 228 -2.70 22.13 -16.80
CA ASN A 228 -2.91 22.16 -18.24
C ASN A 228 -3.30 23.57 -18.73
N GLN A 229 -4.18 24.26 -18.02
CA GLN A 229 -4.59 25.62 -18.37
C GLN A 229 -3.43 26.61 -18.30
N ARG A 230 -2.53 26.46 -17.32
CA ARG A 230 -1.33 27.30 -17.19
C ARG A 230 -0.35 27.10 -18.36
N MET A 231 -0.22 25.88 -18.88
CA MET A 231 0.64 25.59 -20.02
C MET A 231 0.05 26.03 -21.37
N LEU A 232 -1.28 26.01 -21.50
CA LEU A 232 -1.97 26.16 -22.77
C LEU A 232 -1.59 27.45 -23.55
N PRO A 233 -1.41 28.64 -22.93
CA PRO A 233 -0.95 29.84 -23.64
C PRO A 233 0.43 29.69 -24.31
N HIS A 234 1.28 28.82 -23.78
CA HIS A 234 2.65 28.59 -24.25
C HIS A 234 2.74 27.43 -25.26
N ALA A 235 1.69 26.61 -25.37
CA ALA A 235 1.64 25.44 -26.23
C ALA A 235 0.23 25.19 -26.78
N SER A 236 -0.41 26.23 -27.31
CA SER A 236 -1.83 26.21 -27.71
C SER A 236 -2.16 25.17 -28.80
N GLN A 237 -1.16 24.81 -29.61
CA GLN A 237 -1.25 23.79 -30.66
C GLN A 237 -1.00 22.36 -30.13
N SER A 238 -0.68 22.20 -28.84
CA SER A 238 -0.41 20.89 -28.25
C SER A 238 -1.69 20.07 -28.10
N GLN A 239 -1.78 19.04 -28.92
CA GLN A 239 -2.86 18.05 -28.97
C GLN A 239 -3.00 17.31 -27.64
N PHE A 240 -1.88 17.07 -26.94
CA PHE A 240 -1.85 16.32 -25.68
C PHE A 240 -2.36 17.14 -24.48
N ILE A 241 -2.15 18.46 -24.47
CA ILE A 241 -2.74 19.33 -23.44
C ILE A 241 -4.27 19.32 -23.59
N TRP A 242 -4.79 19.46 -24.80
CA TRP A 242 -6.23 19.35 -25.07
C TRP A 242 -6.79 17.97 -24.69
N LEU A 243 -6.04 16.90 -24.97
CA LEU A 243 -6.42 15.54 -24.58
C LEU A 243 -6.53 15.41 -23.05
N ASN A 244 -5.56 15.95 -22.30
CA ASN A 244 -5.58 15.94 -20.84
C ASN A 244 -6.71 16.79 -20.27
N ILE A 245 -6.96 17.98 -20.83
CA ILE A 245 -8.11 18.83 -20.45
C ILE A 245 -9.42 18.07 -20.66
N GLY A 246 -9.56 17.40 -21.81
CA GLY A 246 -10.76 16.62 -22.12
C GLY A 246 -10.96 15.45 -21.15
N ARG A 247 -9.91 14.64 -20.92
CA ARG A 247 -9.92 13.55 -19.93
C ARG A 247 -10.24 14.03 -18.52
N THR A 248 -9.66 15.15 -18.11
CA THR A 248 -9.89 15.74 -16.78
C THR A 248 -11.32 16.22 -16.63
N ASN A 249 -11.89 16.87 -17.65
CA ASN A 249 -13.31 17.26 -17.64
C ASN A 249 -14.25 16.05 -17.63
N ASN A 250 -13.93 14.97 -18.34
CA ASN A 250 -14.66 13.69 -18.21
C ASN A 250 -14.64 13.18 -16.76
N GLY A 251 -13.47 13.19 -16.10
CA GLY A 251 -13.34 12.81 -14.70
C GLY A 251 -14.13 13.68 -13.73
N LEU A 252 -14.29 14.97 -14.05
CA LEU A 252 -15.13 15.93 -13.32
C LEU A 252 -16.64 15.83 -13.62
N GLY A 253 -17.06 14.91 -14.51
CA GLY A 253 -18.45 14.82 -14.96
C GLY A 253 -18.87 15.95 -15.92
N ARG A 254 -17.93 16.74 -16.45
CA ARG A 254 -18.17 17.89 -17.34
C ARG A 254 -18.05 17.46 -18.81
N TYR A 255 -18.92 16.53 -19.23
CA TYR A 255 -18.78 15.83 -20.51
C TYR A 255 -18.81 16.73 -21.75
N ASP A 256 -19.63 17.79 -21.76
CA ASP A 256 -19.67 18.72 -22.91
C ASP A 256 -18.37 19.53 -23.03
N GLN A 257 -17.78 19.92 -21.90
CA GLN A 257 -16.46 20.58 -21.88
C GLN A 257 -15.36 19.62 -22.32
N ALA A 258 -15.48 18.34 -21.96
CA ALA A 258 -14.56 17.31 -22.43
C ALA A 258 -14.62 17.14 -23.96
N LEU A 259 -15.82 17.01 -24.52
CA LEU A 259 -16.06 16.91 -25.96
C LEU A 259 -15.56 18.15 -26.70
N SER A 260 -15.78 19.35 -26.15
CA SER A 260 -15.24 20.61 -26.69
C SER A 260 -13.71 20.61 -26.72
N ALA A 261 -13.05 20.15 -25.66
CA ALA A 261 -11.60 20.01 -25.63
C ALA A 261 -11.10 18.99 -26.67
N PHE A 262 -11.76 17.83 -26.78
CA PHE A 262 -11.40 16.81 -27.78
C PHE A 262 -11.58 17.30 -29.23
N ALA A 263 -12.48 18.25 -29.49
CA ALA A 263 -12.68 18.83 -30.82
C ALA A 263 -11.47 19.63 -31.33
N HIS A 264 -10.57 20.05 -30.44
CA HIS A 264 -9.31 20.72 -30.81
C HIS A 264 -8.22 19.75 -31.29
N ILE A 265 -8.52 18.44 -31.26
CA ILE A 265 -7.54 17.38 -31.55
C ILE A 265 -7.73 16.86 -32.97
N ASP A 266 -6.64 16.78 -33.75
CA ASP A 266 -6.56 16.12 -35.04
C ASP A 266 -6.47 14.58 -34.86
N PRO A 267 -7.54 13.83 -35.18
CA PRO A 267 -7.56 12.38 -34.98
C PRO A 267 -6.63 11.64 -35.96
N ALA A 268 -6.11 12.28 -37.01
CA ALA A 268 -5.10 11.66 -37.86
C ALA A 268 -3.75 11.54 -37.14
N ARG A 269 -3.46 12.44 -36.19
CA ARG A 269 -2.25 12.44 -35.36
C ARG A 269 -2.46 11.71 -34.04
N VAL A 270 -3.64 11.85 -33.44
CA VAL A 270 -3.98 11.21 -32.16
C VAL A 270 -5.29 10.40 -32.32
N PRO A 271 -5.27 9.25 -33.04
CA PRO A 271 -6.48 8.47 -33.28
C PRO A 271 -7.22 8.06 -32.00
N GLY A 272 -6.48 7.78 -30.92
CA GLY A 272 -7.03 7.41 -29.61
C GLY A 272 -8.03 8.41 -29.02
N VAL A 273 -8.09 9.67 -29.50
CA VAL A 273 -9.12 10.64 -29.11
C VAL A 273 -10.54 10.11 -29.34
N TYR A 274 -10.74 9.27 -30.37
CA TYR A 274 -12.04 8.66 -30.63
C TYR A 274 -12.50 7.72 -29.51
N ASN A 275 -11.58 7.03 -28.83
CA ASN A 275 -11.92 6.27 -27.64
C ASN A 275 -12.39 7.18 -26.51
N GLU A 276 -11.72 8.31 -26.30
CA GLU A 276 -12.07 9.26 -25.24
C GLU A 276 -13.41 9.97 -25.50
N GLN A 277 -13.70 10.29 -26.77
CA GLN A 277 -15.02 10.79 -27.19
C GLN A 277 -16.10 9.72 -27.00
N GLY A 278 -15.83 8.48 -27.42
CA GLY A 278 -16.73 7.35 -27.19
C GLY A 278 -17.04 7.17 -25.71
N LEU A 279 -16.02 7.19 -24.84
CA LEU A 279 -16.18 7.11 -23.39
C LEU A 279 -17.00 8.29 -22.85
N ALA A 280 -16.74 9.53 -23.29
CA ALA A 280 -17.50 10.71 -22.87
C ALA A 280 -19.00 10.53 -23.15
N TYR A 281 -19.36 10.04 -24.34
CA TYR A 281 -20.75 9.78 -24.70
C TYR A 281 -21.37 8.59 -23.93
N ILE A 282 -20.61 7.53 -23.65
CA ILE A 282 -21.06 6.44 -22.76
C ILE A 282 -21.42 7.01 -21.38
N LEU A 283 -20.53 7.80 -20.79
CA LEU A 283 -20.72 8.41 -19.47
C LEU A 283 -21.87 9.43 -19.45
N LYS A 284 -22.14 10.08 -20.58
CA LYS A 284 -23.27 11.01 -20.76
C LYS A 284 -24.61 10.29 -21.00
N GLY A 285 -24.60 8.99 -21.31
CA GLY A 285 -25.80 8.21 -21.65
C GLY A 285 -26.26 8.32 -23.11
N GLU A 286 -25.40 8.83 -24.00
CA GLU A 286 -25.69 8.98 -25.44
C GLU A 286 -25.03 7.85 -26.24
N PHE A 287 -25.62 6.66 -26.17
CA PHE A 287 -25.00 5.41 -26.64
C PHE A 287 -24.80 5.34 -28.17
N ASP A 288 -25.70 5.91 -28.97
CA ASP A 288 -25.55 5.94 -30.43
C ASP A 288 -24.31 6.75 -30.84
N SER A 289 -24.15 7.94 -30.26
CA SER A 289 -22.97 8.80 -30.45
C SER A 289 -21.69 8.06 -30.04
N ALA A 290 -21.72 7.37 -28.89
CA ALA A 290 -20.58 6.58 -28.43
C ALA A 290 -20.16 5.52 -29.47
N GLY A 291 -21.13 4.75 -29.99
CA GLY A 291 -20.89 3.74 -31.02
C GLY A 291 -20.23 4.33 -32.28
N VAL A 292 -20.72 5.48 -32.75
CA VAL A 292 -20.15 6.18 -33.92
C VAL A 292 -18.66 6.51 -33.71
N PHE A 293 -18.29 7.05 -32.55
CA PHE A 293 -16.89 7.40 -32.28
C PHE A 293 -16.00 6.17 -32.11
N LEU A 294 -16.47 5.12 -31.45
CA LEU A 294 -15.71 3.87 -31.34
C LEU A 294 -15.47 3.21 -32.70
N GLU A 295 -16.44 3.25 -33.63
CA GLU A 295 -16.30 2.75 -34.99
C GLU A 295 -15.32 3.58 -35.84
N LYS A 296 -15.25 4.91 -35.64
CA LYS A 296 -14.27 5.77 -36.34
C LYS A 296 -12.83 5.34 -36.08
N LEU A 297 -12.51 4.87 -34.87
CA LEU A 297 -11.17 4.34 -34.58
C LEU A 297 -10.91 3.02 -35.32
N ARG A 298 -11.88 2.10 -35.36
CA ARG A 298 -11.74 0.82 -36.09
C ARG A 298 -11.45 1.05 -37.58
N GLY A 299 -12.10 2.06 -38.17
CA GLY A 299 -11.78 2.53 -39.53
C GLY A 299 -10.34 3.02 -39.71
N HIS A 300 -9.72 3.61 -38.67
CA HIS A 300 -8.29 3.98 -38.67
C HIS A 300 -7.36 2.78 -38.48
N GLN A 301 -7.78 1.79 -37.69
CA GLN A 301 -7.04 0.55 -37.48
C GLN A 301 -6.88 -0.24 -38.79
N ALA A 302 -7.93 -0.30 -39.61
CA ALA A 302 -7.87 -0.90 -40.95
C ALA A 302 -6.78 -0.25 -41.85
N LYS A 303 -6.43 1.01 -41.58
CA LYS A 303 -5.36 1.75 -42.27
C LYS A 303 -3.97 1.58 -41.62
N LYS A 304 -3.84 0.70 -40.62
CA LYS A 304 -2.63 0.45 -39.81
C LYS A 304 -2.05 1.71 -39.16
N ARG A 305 -2.90 2.66 -38.76
CA ARG A 305 -2.52 3.93 -38.11
C ARG A 305 -2.74 3.96 -36.60
N VAL A 306 -3.25 2.87 -36.02
CA VAL A 306 -3.64 2.80 -34.60
C VAL A 306 -2.66 1.91 -33.87
N ASN A 307 -2.15 2.37 -32.73
CA ASN A 307 -1.28 1.55 -31.89
C ASN A 307 -2.10 0.41 -31.21
N PRO A 308 -1.47 -0.70 -30.82
CA PRO A 308 -2.18 -1.82 -30.21
C PRO A 308 -2.94 -1.46 -28.91
N LEU A 309 -2.43 -0.51 -28.13
CA LEU A 309 -3.05 -0.07 -26.87
C LEU A 309 -4.40 0.62 -27.12
N ASP A 310 -4.47 1.53 -28.10
CA ASP A 310 -5.71 2.21 -28.49
C ASP A 310 -6.75 1.21 -29.04
N ALA A 311 -6.30 0.19 -29.79
CA ALA A 311 -7.19 -0.88 -30.25
C ALA A 311 -7.73 -1.73 -29.07
N ALA A 312 -6.89 -2.06 -28.09
CA ALA A 312 -7.32 -2.77 -26.89
C ALA A 312 -8.31 -1.95 -26.04
N ILE A 313 -8.03 -0.66 -25.84
CA ILE A 313 -8.93 0.28 -25.15
C ILE A 313 -10.27 0.40 -25.89
N ASN A 314 -10.26 0.40 -27.23
CA ASN A 314 -11.48 0.43 -28.02
C ASN A 314 -12.37 -0.79 -27.74
N HIS A 315 -11.77 -1.99 -27.65
CA HIS A 315 -12.51 -3.21 -27.28
C HIS A 315 -13.10 -3.12 -25.87
N LEU A 316 -12.34 -2.59 -24.91
CA LEU A 316 -12.84 -2.35 -23.55
C LEU A 316 -14.03 -1.38 -23.54
N TYR A 317 -13.94 -0.23 -24.22
CA TYR A 317 -15.02 0.76 -24.26
C TYR A 317 -16.22 0.29 -25.09
N THR A 318 -16.00 -0.53 -26.12
CA THR A 318 -17.08 -1.21 -26.83
C THR A 318 -17.83 -2.15 -25.88
N ALA A 319 -17.13 -2.91 -25.05
CA ALA A 319 -17.79 -3.78 -24.08
C ALA A 319 -18.56 -3.00 -23.02
N MET A 320 -18.04 -1.85 -22.57
CA MET A 320 -18.79 -0.93 -21.70
C MET A 320 -20.06 -0.41 -22.38
N LEU A 321 -19.99 -0.04 -23.66
CA LEU A 321 -21.16 0.35 -24.45
C LEU A 321 -22.21 -0.77 -24.48
N PHE A 322 -21.80 -1.99 -24.86
CA PHE A 322 -22.69 -3.15 -24.90
C PHE A 322 -23.26 -3.53 -23.53
N GLN A 323 -22.50 -3.34 -22.45
CA GLN A 323 -23.02 -3.51 -21.10
C GLN A 323 -24.17 -2.53 -20.82
N GLN A 324 -24.01 -1.26 -21.19
CA GLN A 324 -25.04 -0.23 -20.98
C GLN A 324 -26.29 -0.46 -21.85
N THR A 325 -26.14 -1.02 -23.05
CA THR A 325 -27.28 -1.39 -23.92
C THR A 325 -27.91 -2.75 -23.59
N GLY A 326 -27.33 -3.50 -22.64
CA GLY A 326 -27.85 -4.80 -22.18
C GLY A 326 -27.41 -6.02 -23.00
N GLU A 327 -26.51 -5.82 -23.97
CA GLU A 327 -25.91 -6.83 -24.87
C GLU A 327 -24.74 -7.56 -24.20
N HIS A 328 -25.03 -8.29 -23.10
CA HIS A 328 -23.97 -8.83 -22.25
C HIS A 328 -23.07 -9.88 -22.92
N VAL A 329 -23.56 -10.63 -23.90
CA VAL A 329 -22.76 -11.66 -24.59
C VAL A 329 -21.75 -11.01 -25.54
N GLU A 330 -22.19 -9.99 -26.27
CA GLU A 330 -21.39 -9.14 -27.15
C GLU A 330 -20.35 -8.35 -26.34
N ALA A 331 -20.74 -7.88 -25.15
CA ALA A 331 -19.84 -7.26 -24.18
C ALA A 331 -18.72 -8.22 -23.75
N LEU A 332 -19.06 -9.46 -23.36
CA LEU A 332 -18.07 -10.49 -22.99
C LEU A 332 -17.11 -10.82 -24.14
N SER A 333 -17.63 -10.95 -25.37
CA SER A 333 -16.81 -11.19 -26.56
C SER A 333 -15.84 -10.04 -26.84
N SER A 334 -16.30 -8.80 -26.69
CA SER A 334 -15.46 -7.60 -26.83
C SER A 334 -14.40 -7.50 -25.74
N LEU A 335 -14.75 -7.83 -24.48
CA LEU A 335 -13.78 -7.90 -23.39
C LEU A 335 -12.72 -8.97 -23.58
N GLN A 336 -13.11 -10.14 -24.08
CA GLN A 336 -12.14 -11.21 -24.32
C GLN A 336 -11.08 -10.75 -25.33
N LYS A 337 -11.47 -10.00 -26.38
CA LYS A 337 -10.53 -9.37 -27.31
C LYS A 337 -9.64 -8.34 -26.63
N ALA A 338 -10.18 -7.53 -25.73
CA ALA A 338 -9.39 -6.57 -24.95
C ALA A 338 -8.36 -7.30 -24.06
N ILE A 339 -8.75 -8.36 -23.35
CA ILE A 339 -7.88 -9.15 -22.47
C ILE A 339 -6.77 -9.85 -23.26
N ILE A 340 -7.08 -10.46 -24.41
CA ILE A 340 -6.06 -11.01 -25.33
C ILE A 340 -5.09 -9.92 -25.76
N ALA A 341 -5.60 -8.73 -26.10
CA ALA A 341 -4.75 -7.63 -26.52
C ALA A 341 -3.85 -7.08 -25.39
N PHE A 342 -4.30 -7.09 -24.13
CA PHE A 342 -3.50 -6.66 -22.97
C PHE A 342 -2.57 -7.75 -22.42
N SER A 343 -2.81 -9.03 -22.74
CA SER A 343 -2.06 -10.18 -22.22
C SER A 343 -1.45 -11.00 -23.36
N ASN A 344 -0.18 -10.73 -23.67
CA ASN A 344 0.51 -11.29 -24.84
C ASN A 344 0.65 -12.84 -24.82
N ASP A 345 0.57 -13.47 -23.66
CA ASP A 345 0.70 -14.93 -23.51
C ASP A 345 -0.68 -15.62 -23.46
N PHE A 346 -1.77 -14.89 -23.70
CA PHE A 346 -3.14 -15.39 -23.68
C PHE A 346 -3.84 -15.18 -25.02
N SER A 347 -4.39 -16.24 -25.61
CA SER A 347 -4.99 -16.21 -26.96
C SER A 347 -6.36 -16.88 -27.06
N SER A 348 -6.93 -17.34 -25.94
CA SER A 348 -8.21 -18.07 -25.99
C SER A 348 -9.38 -17.14 -26.28
N GLY A 349 -10.17 -17.47 -27.30
CA GLY A 349 -11.43 -16.79 -27.61
C GLY A 349 -12.61 -17.21 -26.72
N ASN A 350 -12.43 -18.20 -25.85
CA ASN A 350 -13.47 -18.65 -24.93
C ASN A 350 -13.68 -17.62 -23.81
N VAL A 351 -14.86 -17.01 -23.75
CA VAL A 351 -15.21 -15.98 -22.76
C VAL A 351 -15.23 -16.49 -21.32
N LEU A 352 -15.20 -17.81 -21.10
CA LEU A 352 -15.12 -18.41 -19.78
C LEU A 352 -13.68 -18.64 -19.31
N GLU A 353 -12.71 -18.60 -20.22
CA GLU A 353 -11.31 -18.85 -19.91
C GLU A 353 -10.55 -17.56 -19.63
N ASN A 354 -9.54 -17.66 -18.78
CA ASN A 354 -8.76 -16.54 -18.28
C ASN A 354 -7.26 -16.74 -18.54
N PRO A 355 -6.46 -15.65 -18.58
CA PRO A 355 -5.00 -15.75 -18.54
C PRO A 355 -4.51 -16.53 -17.33
N THR A 356 -3.44 -17.31 -17.48
CA THR A 356 -2.83 -18.09 -16.38
C THR A 356 -1.52 -17.51 -15.87
N THR A 357 -0.96 -16.51 -16.56
CA THR A 357 0.28 -15.81 -16.18
C THR A 357 0.19 -14.32 -16.52
N PHE A 358 1.00 -13.49 -15.85
CA PHE A 358 1.00 -12.03 -15.99
C PHE A 358 2.32 -11.44 -16.51
N THR A 359 3.34 -12.27 -16.75
CA THR A 359 4.75 -11.85 -16.97
C THR A 359 4.93 -10.98 -18.23
N ARG A 360 4.06 -11.10 -19.23
CA ARG A 360 4.11 -10.30 -20.47
C ARG A 360 2.85 -9.47 -20.69
N SER A 361 2.12 -9.18 -19.61
CA SER A 361 1.02 -8.22 -19.62
C SER A 361 1.54 -6.80 -19.75
N PHE A 362 0.77 -5.90 -20.38
CA PHE A 362 1.06 -4.46 -20.42
C PHE A 362 -0.20 -3.66 -20.14
N ALA A 363 -0.04 -2.36 -19.79
CA ALA A 363 -1.13 -1.51 -19.30
C ALA A 363 -1.90 -2.17 -18.14
N TYR A 364 -1.18 -2.45 -17.05
CA TYR A 364 -1.65 -3.36 -15.97
C TYR A 364 -3.02 -2.96 -15.43
N PHE A 365 -3.22 -1.66 -15.20
CA PHE A 365 -4.51 -1.18 -14.70
C PHE A 365 -5.67 -1.39 -15.70
N ARG A 366 -5.42 -1.35 -17.01
CA ARG A 366 -6.44 -1.63 -18.04
C ARG A 366 -6.81 -3.10 -18.11
N LEU A 367 -5.83 -3.99 -17.96
CA LEU A 367 -6.10 -5.43 -17.85
C LEU A 367 -6.92 -5.73 -16.59
N PHE A 368 -6.59 -5.09 -15.47
CA PHE A 368 -7.37 -5.18 -14.23
C PHE A 368 -8.83 -4.73 -14.44
N GLU A 369 -9.05 -3.55 -15.06
CA GLU A 369 -10.40 -3.06 -15.40
C GLU A 369 -11.16 -4.06 -16.29
N ALA A 370 -10.50 -4.64 -17.29
CA ALA A 370 -11.12 -5.59 -18.21
C ALA A 370 -11.51 -6.92 -17.52
N LEU A 371 -10.64 -7.46 -16.68
CA LEU A 371 -10.92 -8.69 -15.91
C LEU A 371 -12.05 -8.47 -14.91
N HIS A 372 -12.02 -7.34 -14.20
CA HIS A 372 -13.09 -6.96 -13.28
C HIS A 372 -14.44 -6.84 -14.00
N LEU A 373 -14.48 -6.13 -15.13
CA LEU A 373 -15.70 -5.96 -15.92
C LEU A 373 -16.22 -7.29 -16.46
N LYS A 374 -15.32 -8.18 -16.88
CA LYS A 374 -15.67 -9.54 -17.33
C LYS A 374 -16.34 -10.34 -16.22
N ALA A 375 -15.78 -10.33 -15.01
CA ALA A 375 -16.38 -11.03 -13.87
C ALA A 375 -17.81 -10.53 -13.56
N ASN A 376 -18.02 -9.21 -13.59
CA ASN A 376 -19.32 -8.57 -13.42
C ASN A 376 -20.33 -8.99 -14.51
N LEU A 377 -19.89 -9.03 -15.77
CA LEU A 377 -20.74 -9.45 -16.89
C LEU A 377 -21.08 -10.94 -16.85
N LEU A 378 -20.14 -11.79 -16.42
CA LEU A 378 -20.40 -13.22 -16.20
C LEU A 378 -21.49 -13.42 -15.12
N GLU A 379 -21.43 -12.66 -14.02
CA GLU A 379 -22.49 -12.63 -13.01
C GLU A 379 -23.83 -12.17 -13.61
N SER A 380 -23.82 -11.10 -14.41
CA SER A 380 -25.01 -10.57 -15.07
C SER A 380 -25.65 -11.59 -16.05
N VAL A 381 -24.83 -12.36 -16.77
CA VAL A 381 -25.30 -13.45 -17.65
C VAL A 381 -25.86 -14.60 -16.82
N TYR A 382 -25.21 -14.98 -15.71
CA TYR A 382 -25.75 -15.97 -14.78
C TYR A 382 -27.14 -15.57 -14.27
N LEU A 383 -27.34 -14.31 -13.86
CA LEU A 383 -28.64 -13.85 -13.36
C LEU A 383 -29.76 -13.95 -14.41
N ARG A 384 -29.42 -13.89 -15.71
CA ARG A 384 -30.41 -14.03 -16.80
C ARG A 384 -30.62 -15.48 -17.24
N LYS A 385 -29.53 -16.25 -17.37
CA LYS A 385 -29.57 -17.63 -17.88
C LYS A 385 -29.75 -18.70 -16.81
N ASN A 386 -29.43 -18.37 -15.56
CA ASN A 386 -29.38 -19.27 -14.42
C ASN A 386 -28.49 -20.51 -14.64
N GLU A 387 -27.42 -20.36 -15.43
CA GLU A 387 -26.44 -21.42 -15.72
C GLU A 387 -25.22 -21.29 -14.78
N PRO A 388 -25.02 -22.21 -13.81
CA PRO A 388 -24.00 -22.04 -12.76
C PRO A 388 -22.56 -21.94 -13.27
N LEU A 389 -22.28 -22.40 -14.49
CA LEU A 389 -20.95 -22.28 -15.10
C LEU A 389 -20.49 -20.81 -15.21
N TYR A 390 -21.40 -19.87 -15.48
CA TYR A 390 -21.03 -18.45 -15.59
C TYR A 390 -20.71 -17.86 -14.22
N LEU A 391 -21.40 -18.31 -13.17
CA LEU A 391 -21.09 -17.89 -11.80
C LEU A 391 -19.75 -18.46 -11.32
N LYS A 392 -19.43 -19.71 -11.69
CA LYS A 392 -18.10 -20.31 -11.45
C LYS A 392 -17.00 -19.55 -12.21
N ALA A 393 -17.22 -19.26 -13.50
CA ALA A 393 -16.29 -18.46 -14.29
C ALA A 393 -16.14 -17.02 -13.74
N ALA A 394 -17.21 -16.42 -13.23
CA ALA A 394 -17.15 -15.11 -12.56
C ALA A 394 -16.25 -15.18 -11.32
N PHE A 395 -16.44 -16.18 -10.47
CA PHE A 395 -15.60 -16.43 -9.29
C PHE A 395 -14.12 -16.62 -9.65
N GLU A 396 -13.82 -17.48 -10.62
CA GLU A 396 -12.44 -17.71 -11.11
C GLU A 396 -11.83 -16.42 -11.68
N THR A 397 -12.62 -15.61 -12.39
CA THR A 397 -12.17 -14.32 -12.92
C THR A 397 -11.90 -13.31 -11.79
N TYR A 398 -12.75 -13.26 -10.75
CA TYR A 398 -12.50 -12.43 -9.57
C TYR A 398 -11.24 -12.85 -8.81
N GLN A 399 -11.03 -14.16 -8.62
CA GLN A 399 -9.82 -14.68 -7.98
C GLN A 399 -8.56 -14.29 -8.78
N LEU A 400 -8.60 -14.47 -10.10
CA LEU A 400 -7.51 -14.02 -10.97
C LEU A 400 -7.29 -12.52 -10.88
N THR A 401 -8.36 -11.73 -10.83
CA THR A 401 -8.27 -10.25 -10.72
C THR A 401 -7.60 -9.84 -9.41
N ILE A 402 -7.90 -10.51 -8.30
CA ILE A 402 -7.26 -10.29 -6.98
C ILE A 402 -5.79 -10.75 -6.99
N GLU A 403 -5.48 -11.88 -7.61
CA GLU A 403 -4.11 -12.34 -7.78
C GLU A 403 -3.29 -11.36 -8.63
N PHE A 404 -3.88 -10.88 -9.73
CA PHE A 404 -3.28 -9.88 -10.60
C PHE A 404 -3.07 -8.54 -9.86
N LEU A 405 -4.02 -8.12 -9.02
CA LEU A 405 -3.83 -6.95 -8.15
C LEU A 405 -2.64 -7.14 -7.20
N SER A 406 -2.48 -8.34 -6.64
CA SER A 406 -1.32 -8.68 -5.80
C SER A 406 0.00 -8.68 -6.60
N HIS A 407 -0.06 -8.99 -7.90
CA HIS A 407 1.08 -8.85 -8.81
C HIS A 407 1.40 -7.37 -9.10
N ILE A 408 0.38 -6.54 -9.36
CA ILE A 408 0.52 -5.08 -9.51
C ILE A 408 1.15 -4.47 -8.26
N GLU A 409 0.68 -4.85 -7.06
CA GLU A 409 1.14 -4.33 -5.77
C GLU A 409 2.65 -4.49 -5.54
N LYS A 410 3.29 -5.50 -6.17
CA LYS A 410 4.76 -5.71 -6.10
C LYS A 410 5.56 -4.60 -6.81
N ASN A 411 4.94 -3.89 -7.74
CA ASN A 411 5.56 -2.77 -8.46
C ASN A 411 5.41 -1.43 -7.72
N TYR A 412 4.83 -1.45 -6.51
CA TYR A 412 4.55 -0.26 -5.71
C TYR A 412 5.56 -0.19 -4.56
N ASP A 413 6.53 0.72 -4.68
CA ASP A 413 7.67 0.78 -3.75
C ASP A 413 7.28 1.36 -2.37
N THR A 414 6.28 2.24 -2.31
CA THR A 414 5.86 2.98 -1.10
C THR A 414 4.49 2.53 -0.59
N ASP A 415 4.22 2.79 0.69
CA ASP A 415 2.98 2.35 1.34
C ASP A 415 1.77 3.14 0.84
N ASP A 416 1.89 4.46 0.69
CA ASP A 416 0.84 5.33 0.13
C ASP A 416 0.35 4.86 -1.24
N ALA A 417 1.29 4.43 -2.08
CA ALA A 417 0.94 3.93 -3.40
C ALA A 417 0.11 2.64 -3.28
N ARG A 418 0.47 1.72 -2.36
CA ARG A 418 -0.30 0.49 -2.11
C ARG A 418 -1.67 0.79 -1.52
N LEU A 419 -1.77 1.75 -0.60
CA LEU A 419 -3.04 2.23 -0.05
C LEU A 419 -3.95 2.76 -1.16
N PHE A 420 -3.41 3.58 -2.07
CA PHE A 420 -4.15 4.10 -3.23
C PHE A 420 -4.66 2.97 -4.14
N LEU A 421 -3.84 1.97 -4.44
CA LEU A 421 -4.25 0.80 -5.23
C LEU A 421 -5.42 0.06 -4.54
N LYS A 422 -5.31 -0.17 -3.23
CA LYS A 422 -6.34 -0.89 -2.45
C LYS A 422 -7.67 -0.14 -2.42
N GLN A 423 -7.66 1.18 -2.26
CA GLN A 423 -8.89 1.98 -2.31
C GLN A 423 -9.65 1.78 -3.62
N ARG A 424 -8.94 1.71 -4.74
CA ARG A 424 -9.55 1.56 -6.07
C ARG A 424 -10.00 0.14 -6.39
N SER A 425 -9.56 -0.86 -5.62
CA SER A 425 -9.88 -2.26 -5.87
C SER A 425 -10.96 -2.84 -4.94
N ARG A 426 -11.50 -2.08 -3.99
CA ARG A 426 -12.48 -2.56 -2.98
C ARG A 426 -13.64 -3.33 -3.60
N ASN A 427 -14.24 -2.80 -4.67
CA ASN A 427 -15.41 -3.40 -5.31
C ASN A 427 -15.16 -4.85 -5.78
N VAL A 428 -13.95 -5.15 -6.26
CA VAL A 428 -13.56 -6.51 -6.71
C VAL A 428 -13.68 -7.50 -5.56
N TYR A 429 -13.19 -7.15 -4.37
CA TYR A 429 -13.26 -8.01 -3.19
C TYR A 429 -14.71 -8.18 -2.70
N GLU A 430 -15.47 -7.09 -2.69
CA GLU A 430 -16.89 -7.12 -2.29
C GLU A 430 -17.71 -8.07 -3.17
N GLU A 431 -17.55 -7.94 -4.48
CA GLU A 431 -18.22 -8.78 -5.47
C GLU A 431 -17.77 -10.24 -5.40
N ALA A 432 -16.46 -10.47 -5.24
CA ALA A 432 -15.90 -11.80 -5.11
C ALA A 432 -16.45 -12.53 -3.87
N VAL A 433 -16.60 -11.84 -2.73
CA VAL A 433 -17.22 -12.41 -1.52
C VAL A 433 -18.68 -12.75 -1.76
N ALA A 434 -19.46 -11.84 -2.35
CA ALA A 434 -20.87 -12.09 -2.63
C ALA A 434 -21.08 -13.30 -3.57
N VAL A 435 -20.28 -13.39 -4.64
CA VAL A 435 -20.30 -14.55 -5.56
C VAL A 435 -19.88 -15.84 -4.85
N SER A 436 -18.87 -15.79 -3.99
CA SER A 436 -18.42 -16.96 -3.21
C SER A 436 -19.52 -17.49 -2.29
N VAL A 437 -20.23 -16.61 -1.58
CA VAL A 437 -21.35 -17.03 -0.70
C VAL A 437 -22.53 -17.56 -1.51
N LYS A 438 -22.81 -16.97 -2.68
CA LYS A 438 -23.82 -17.48 -3.62
C LYS A 438 -23.47 -18.90 -4.10
N LEU A 439 -22.22 -19.13 -4.50
CA LEU A 439 -21.73 -20.45 -4.92
C LEU A 439 -21.79 -21.48 -3.80
N ALA A 440 -21.41 -21.10 -2.57
CA ALA A 440 -21.53 -21.99 -1.40
C ALA A 440 -22.96 -22.49 -1.16
N SER A 441 -23.97 -21.67 -1.50
CA SER A 441 -25.38 -22.03 -1.38
C SER A 441 -25.84 -22.99 -2.47
N LEU A 442 -25.26 -22.89 -3.68
CA LEU A 442 -25.56 -23.75 -4.83
C LEU A 442 -24.81 -25.09 -4.78
N PHE A 443 -23.59 -25.08 -4.22
CA PHE A 443 -22.69 -26.23 -4.13
C PHE A 443 -22.23 -26.45 -2.68
N PRO A 444 -23.11 -26.90 -1.77
CA PRO A 444 -22.74 -27.18 -0.39
C PRO A 444 -21.63 -28.24 -0.31
N GLY A 445 -20.63 -28.03 0.54
CA GLY A 445 -19.49 -28.94 0.71
C GLY A 445 -18.24 -28.59 -0.10
N GLU A 446 -18.35 -27.69 -1.08
CA GLU A 446 -17.19 -27.02 -1.67
C GLU A 446 -16.67 -25.90 -0.75
N LYS A 447 -15.37 -25.56 -0.85
CA LYS A 447 -14.69 -24.59 0.04
C LYS A 447 -14.94 -23.11 -0.31
N TYR A 448 -16.12 -22.79 -0.84
CA TYR A 448 -16.43 -21.41 -1.26
C TYR A 448 -16.63 -20.47 -0.07
N LEU A 449 -17.13 -20.94 1.09
CA LEU A 449 -17.24 -20.09 2.28
C LEU A 449 -15.88 -19.73 2.87
N GLU A 450 -14.96 -20.69 2.90
CA GLU A 450 -13.57 -20.46 3.29
C GLU A 450 -12.89 -19.50 2.31
N SER A 451 -13.16 -19.65 1.00
CA SER A 451 -12.67 -18.72 -0.01
C SER A 451 -13.22 -17.31 0.21
N ALA A 452 -14.52 -17.17 0.50
CA ALA A 452 -15.15 -15.89 0.84
C ALA A 452 -14.45 -15.22 2.05
N PHE A 453 -14.18 -15.99 3.11
CA PHE A 453 -13.45 -15.51 4.28
C PHE A 453 -12.04 -15.04 3.93
N ILE A 454 -11.28 -15.84 3.17
CA ILE A 454 -9.91 -15.49 2.78
C ILE A 454 -9.89 -14.26 1.89
N ILE A 455 -10.83 -14.13 0.95
CA ILE A 455 -10.97 -12.93 0.11
C ILE A 455 -11.25 -11.70 0.99
N ALA A 456 -12.23 -11.78 1.90
CA ALA A 456 -12.57 -10.70 2.81
C ALA A 456 -11.38 -10.27 3.69
N GLU A 457 -10.58 -11.22 4.18
CA GLU A 457 -9.44 -10.97 5.05
C GLU A 457 -8.17 -10.58 4.31
N SER A 458 -7.97 -11.05 3.07
CA SER A 458 -6.81 -10.71 2.24
C SER A 458 -6.75 -9.21 1.94
N ASN A 459 -7.93 -8.60 1.91
CA ASN A 459 -8.14 -7.18 1.71
C ASN A 459 -7.73 -6.34 2.95
N LYS A 460 -7.66 -6.95 4.16
CA LYS A 460 -7.52 -6.24 5.44
C LYS A 460 -6.10 -6.18 6.01
N GLY A 461 -5.51 -5.01 6.21
CA GLY A 461 -4.29 -4.88 7.02
C GLY A 461 -2.99 -5.35 6.34
N SER A 462 -2.95 -5.39 5.01
CA SER A 462 -1.78 -5.81 4.22
C SER A 462 -0.59 -4.88 4.30
N VAL A 463 -0.83 -3.57 4.22
CA VAL A 463 0.26 -2.60 4.37
C VAL A 463 0.84 -2.67 5.78
N LEU A 464 0.01 -2.88 6.80
CA LEU A 464 0.47 -3.08 8.17
C LEU A 464 1.33 -4.35 8.31
N ALA A 465 0.88 -5.48 7.76
CA ALA A 465 1.62 -6.74 7.82
C ALA A 465 3.00 -6.67 7.13
N ALA A 466 3.06 -6.05 5.95
CA ALA A 466 4.30 -5.83 5.21
C ALA A 466 5.34 -5.02 6.04
N ASN A 467 4.88 -4.02 6.77
CA ASN A 467 5.74 -3.19 7.63
C ASN A 467 6.20 -3.93 8.89
N LEU A 468 5.34 -4.72 9.53
CA LEU A 468 5.74 -5.55 10.67
C LEU A 468 6.85 -6.56 10.29
N SER A 469 6.75 -7.16 9.10
CA SER A 469 7.81 -8.02 8.54
C SER A 469 9.15 -7.28 8.39
N GLN A 470 9.12 -5.99 8.02
CA GLN A 470 10.32 -5.16 7.91
C GLN A 470 11.03 -4.95 9.25
N LEU A 471 10.28 -4.81 10.36
CA LEU A 471 10.84 -4.56 11.69
C LEU A 471 11.67 -5.74 12.22
N ASN A 472 11.36 -6.96 11.75
CA ASN A 472 12.01 -8.20 12.15
C ASN A 472 13.27 -8.53 11.33
N ILE A 473 13.62 -7.73 10.32
CA ILE A 473 14.83 -7.94 9.52
C ILE A 473 16.07 -7.63 10.36
N THR A 474 16.96 -8.62 10.43
CA THR A 474 18.25 -8.55 11.14
C THR A 474 19.42 -8.63 10.16
N GLY A 475 20.62 -8.19 10.60
CA GLY A 475 21.82 -8.10 9.77
C GLY A 475 22.36 -6.67 9.62
N LYS A 476 23.68 -6.50 9.55
CA LYS A 476 24.33 -5.17 9.59
C LYS A 476 23.94 -4.28 8.39
N GLN A 477 23.96 -4.82 7.17
CA GLN A 477 23.64 -4.07 5.95
C GLN A 477 22.13 -3.91 5.76
N THR A 478 21.37 -5.00 5.83
CA THR A 478 19.90 -4.99 5.72
C THR A 478 19.25 -4.14 6.83
N GLY A 479 19.77 -4.21 8.05
CA GLY A 479 19.34 -3.39 9.18
C GLY A 479 19.61 -1.89 8.97
N ALA A 480 20.73 -1.52 8.34
CA ALA A 480 21.04 -0.13 8.00
C ALA A 480 20.09 0.43 6.94
N VAL A 481 19.77 -0.35 5.90
CA VAL A 481 18.77 0.03 4.87
C VAL A 481 17.38 0.17 5.51
N ALA A 482 16.98 -0.78 6.36
CA ALA A 482 15.71 -0.70 7.08
C ALA A 482 15.62 0.52 8.01
N GLN A 483 16.72 0.91 8.65
CA GLN A 483 16.79 2.17 9.42
C GLN A 483 16.71 3.40 8.52
N LYS A 484 17.38 3.40 7.36
CA LYS A 484 17.27 4.49 6.38
C LYS A 484 15.82 4.69 5.92
N ILE A 485 15.11 3.61 5.61
CA ILE A 485 13.67 3.65 5.25
C ILE A 485 12.85 4.33 6.35
N ARG A 486 13.05 3.93 7.61
CA ARG A 486 12.36 4.55 8.76
C ARG A 486 12.66 6.04 8.90
N ASN A 487 13.93 6.42 8.80
CA ASN A 487 14.34 7.83 8.87
C ASN A 487 13.73 8.66 7.73
N LEU A 488 13.64 8.10 6.52
CA LEU A 488 13.02 8.76 5.37
C LEU A 488 11.51 8.93 5.58
N LYS A 489 10.80 7.88 6.03
CA LYS A 489 9.36 7.97 6.38
C LYS A 489 9.11 9.08 7.41
N PHE A 490 9.91 9.10 8.48
CA PHE A 490 9.85 10.12 9.52
C PHE A 490 10.16 11.53 8.99
N SER A 491 11.12 11.66 8.08
CA SER A 491 11.48 12.96 7.47
C SER A 491 10.40 13.47 6.52
N ILE A 492 9.79 12.58 5.74
CA ILE A 492 8.66 12.90 4.84
C ILE A 492 7.46 13.37 5.66
N ALA A 493 7.13 12.68 6.75
CA ALA A 493 6.07 13.07 7.68
C ALA A 493 6.27 14.51 8.19
N ARG A 494 7.50 14.87 8.57
CA ARG A 494 7.85 16.23 9.00
C ARG A 494 7.72 17.26 7.89
N LEU A 495 8.10 16.90 6.66
CA LEU A 495 7.96 17.78 5.51
C LEU A 495 6.49 18.05 5.16
N ASN A 496 5.60 17.06 5.33
CA ASN A 496 4.17 17.26 5.14
C ASN A 496 3.63 18.35 6.09
N VAL A 497 3.99 18.26 7.39
CA VAL A 497 3.62 19.29 8.38
C VAL A 497 4.19 20.68 8.03
N GLN A 498 5.39 20.74 7.48
CA GLN A 498 5.99 22.01 7.03
C GLN A 498 5.30 22.58 5.79
N LEU A 499 4.92 21.72 4.83
CA LEU A 499 4.22 22.11 3.61
C LEU A 499 2.86 22.74 3.91
N ASP A 500 2.11 22.20 4.86
CA ASP A 500 0.80 22.76 5.25
C ASP A 500 0.90 24.17 5.84
N LYS A 501 2.05 24.52 6.43
CA LYS A 501 2.33 25.83 7.02
C LYS A 501 3.13 26.74 6.10
N ALA A 502 3.55 26.26 4.93
CA ALA A 502 4.47 26.98 4.06
C ALA A 502 3.79 28.13 3.33
N LYS A 503 4.51 29.25 3.17
CA LYS A 503 4.14 30.32 2.24
C LYS A 503 4.45 29.88 0.81
N GLU A 504 3.76 30.46 -0.18
CA GLU A 504 3.93 30.15 -1.61
C GLU A 504 5.41 30.16 -2.06
N GLU A 505 6.19 31.11 -1.57
CA GLU A 505 7.63 31.26 -1.88
C GLU A 505 8.48 30.01 -1.55
N HIS A 506 8.13 29.29 -0.48
CA HIS A 506 8.88 28.10 -0.03
C HIS A 506 8.22 26.78 -0.46
N LEU A 507 6.97 26.84 -0.95
CA LEU A 507 6.16 25.67 -1.28
C LEU A 507 6.82 24.81 -2.36
N GLN A 508 7.40 25.44 -3.38
CA GLN A 508 8.06 24.72 -4.47
C GLN A 508 9.31 23.98 -3.99
N GLU A 509 10.13 24.61 -3.15
CA GLU A 509 11.36 24.01 -2.61
C GLU A 509 11.04 22.82 -1.69
N LEU A 510 10.09 22.98 -0.78
CA LEU A 510 9.64 21.91 0.11
C LEU A 510 8.99 20.76 -0.65
N THR A 511 8.19 21.06 -1.69
CA THR A 511 7.58 20.02 -2.55
C THR A 511 8.65 19.23 -3.27
N GLN A 512 9.68 19.90 -3.79
CA GLN A 512 10.81 19.25 -4.44
C GLN A 512 11.62 18.40 -3.46
N LEU A 513 11.86 18.90 -2.25
CA LEU A 513 12.57 18.16 -1.20
C LEU A 513 11.80 16.90 -0.80
N ARG A 514 10.48 17.00 -0.64
CA ARG A 514 9.62 15.84 -0.38
C ARG A 514 9.71 14.80 -1.48
N SER A 515 9.55 15.20 -2.75
CA SER A 515 9.67 14.28 -3.89
C SER A 515 11.05 13.62 -3.95
N ASN A 516 12.13 14.30 -3.56
CA ASN A 516 13.46 13.68 -3.47
C ASN A 516 13.51 12.59 -2.40
N TYR A 517 12.97 12.85 -1.19
CA TYR A 517 12.91 11.85 -0.13
C TYR A 517 12.01 10.67 -0.49
N GLU A 518 10.92 10.87 -1.21
CA GLU A 518 10.06 9.79 -1.71
C GLU A 518 10.77 8.91 -2.74
N ILE A 519 11.56 9.51 -3.64
CA ILE A 519 12.42 8.76 -4.58
C ILE A 519 13.49 7.97 -3.82
N GLU A 520 14.13 8.57 -2.81
CA GLU A 520 15.09 7.86 -1.97
C GLU A 520 14.46 6.74 -1.16
N LEU A 521 13.24 6.93 -0.66
CA LEU A 521 12.47 5.92 0.06
C LEU A 521 12.16 4.75 -0.86
N ALA A 522 11.69 5.01 -2.07
CA ALA A 522 11.44 3.99 -3.07
C ALA A 522 12.72 3.20 -3.41
N ARG A 523 13.86 3.89 -3.57
CA ARG A 523 15.16 3.22 -3.79
C ARG A 523 15.59 2.36 -2.61
N ALA A 524 15.52 2.88 -1.39
CA ALA A 524 15.89 2.13 -0.19
C ALA A 524 14.99 0.91 0.00
N SER A 525 13.69 1.02 -0.28
CA SER A 525 12.74 -0.10 -0.31
C SER A 525 13.17 -1.17 -1.32
N ARG A 526 13.52 -0.80 -2.55
CA ARG A 526 14.03 -1.75 -3.57
C ARG A 526 15.30 -2.45 -3.13
N MET A 527 16.25 -1.73 -2.54
CA MET A 527 17.48 -2.33 -1.99
C MET A 527 17.18 -3.35 -0.89
N LEU A 528 16.16 -3.09 -0.06
CA LEU A 528 15.75 -4.05 0.97
C LEU A 528 15.06 -5.28 0.36
N GLU A 529 14.32 -5.10 -0.73
CA GLU A 529 13.64 -6.18 -1.48
C GLU A 529 14.60 -7.13 -2.19
N GLU A 530 15.87 -6.76 -2.41
CA GLU A 530 16.90 -7.71 -2.86
C GLU A 530 17.15 -8.83 -1.83
N ASN A 531 16.72 -8.64 -0.57
CA ASN A 531 16.68 -9.70 0.40
C ASN A 531 15.46 -10.63 0.16
N ASP A 532 15.73 -11.81 -0.38
CA ASP A 532 14.73 -12.85 -0.67
C ASP A 532 13.78 -13.19 0.49
N VAL A 533 14.27 -13.20 1.73
CA VAL A 533 13.45 -13.50 2.91
C VAL A 533 12.47 -12.35 3.17
N TYR A 534 12.96 -11.12 3.15
CA TYR A 534 12.12 -9.93 3.28
C TYR A 534 11.10 -9.84 2.14
N TYR A 535 11.52 -10.04 0.89
CA TYR A 535 10.64 -9.99 -0.27
C TYR A 535 9.47 -10.98 -0.15
N ARG A 536 9.75 -12.23 0.23
CA ARG A 536 8.71 -13.25 0.47
C ARG A 536 7.78 -12.89 1.63
N LEU A 537 8.30 -12.34 2.72
CA LEU A 537 7.48 -11.94 3.87
C LEU A 537 6.62 -10.71 3.58
N LYS A 538 7.17 -9.72 2.86
CA LYS A 538 6.50 -8.48 2.48
C LYS A 538 5.32 -8.74 1.55
N TYR A 539 5.52 -9.57 0.54
CA TYR A 539 4.53 -9.89 -0.49
C TYR A 539 3.85 -11.25 -0.27
N SER A 540 3.86 -11.75 0.97
CA SER A 540 3.19 -13.00 1.32
C SER A 540 1.69 -12.87 1.08
N THR A 541 1.16 -13.71 0.20
CA THR A 541 -0.29 -13.88 -0.02
C THR A 541 -0.89 -14.95 0.90
N ILE A 542 -0.09 -15.48 1.83
CA ILE A 542 -0.53 -16.52 2.77
C ILE A 542 -1.31 -15.85 3.90
N TYR A 543 -2.61 -16.14 3.92
CA TYR A 543 -3.54 -15.78 4.99
C TYR A 543 -3.82 -16.98 5.86
N PRO A 544 -3.99 -16.81 7.19
CA PRO A 544 -4.34 -17.94 8.03
C PRO A 544 -5.71 -18.46 7.62
N GLY A 545 -5.71 -19.70 7.11
CA GLY A 545 -6.93 -20.43 6.81
C GLY A 545 -7.80 -20.60 8.05
N VAL A 546 -9.09 -20.89 7.84
CA VAL A 546 -10.02 -21.21 8.94
C VAL A 546 -9.41 -22.24 9.88
N GLN A 547 -8.92 -23.37 9.35
CA GLN A 547 -8.31 -24.43 10.16
C GLN A 547 -7.11 -23.95 10.99
N GLN A 548 -6.25 -23.10 10.44
CA GLN A 548 -5.09 -22.55 11.16
C GLN A 548 -5.54 -21.64 12.30
N LEU A 549 -6.56 -20.80 12.07
CA LEU A 549 -7.16 -19.98 13.13
C LEU A 549 -7.79 -20.85 14.22
N GLN A 550 -8.55 -21.89 13.86
CA GLN A 550 -9.18 -22.79 14.83
C GLN A 550 -8.16 -23.47 15.75
N GLN A 551 -7.00 -23.88 15.22
CA GLN A 551 -5.89 -24.46 16.01
C GLN A 551 -5.23 -23.46 16.97
N THR A 552 -5.40 -22.17 16.69
CA THR A 552 -4.73 -21.08 17.37
C THR A 552 -5.58 -20.47 18.48
N LEU A 553 -6.91 -20.55 18.35
CA LEU A 553 -7.89 -20.02 19.29
C LEU A 553 -8.02 -20.87 20.54
N ASP A 554 -8.11 -20.21 21.70
CA ASP A 554 -8.42 -20.89 22.95
C ASP A 554 -9.92 -21.26 22.99
N LYS A 555 -10.31 -22.24 23.82
CA LYS A 555 -11.71 -22.71 23.93
C LYS A 555 -12.73 -21.61 24.27
N ASN A 556 -12.25 -20.52 24.87
CA ASN A 556 -13.04 -19.37 25.30
C ASN A 556 -13.13 -18.27 24.23
N ASP A 557 -12.37 -18.37 23.15
CA ASP A 557 -12.30 -17.35 22.11
C ASP A 557 -13.36 -17.57 21.02
N GLY A 558 -13.89 -16.46 20.52
CA GLY A 558 -14.66 -16.41 19.27
C GLY A 558 -14.22 -15.22 18.43
N VAL A 559 -13.84 -15.47 17.18
CA VAL A 559 -13.47 -14.42 16.22
C VAL A 559 -14.70 -14.06 15.41
N ILE A 560 -15.01 -12.77 15.35
CA ILE A 560 -16.10 -12.22 14.56
C ILE A 560 -15.50 -11.21 13.57
N SER A 561 -15.40 -11.59 12.30
CA SER A 561 -14.99 -10.69 11.23
C SER A 561 -16.20 -10.18 10.46
N TYR A 562 -16.42 -8.87 10.50
CA TYR A 562 -17.46 -8.19 9.75
C TYR A 562 -16.92 -7.77 8.38
N PHE A 563 -17.71 -7.93 7.33
CA PHE A 563 -17.34 -7.51 5.98
C PHE A 563 -18.56 -6.96 5.25
N ILE A 564 -18.48 -5.71 4.81
CA ILE A 564 -19.54 -5.04 4.05
C ILE A 564 -19.24 -5.24 2.57
N ALA A 565 -20.12 -5.98 1.88
CA ALA A 565 -20.02 -6.24 0.45
C ALA A 565 -21.21 -5.60 -0.28
N LYS A 566 -20.93 -4.60 -1.13
CA LYS A 566 -21.94 -3.74 -1.79
C LYS A 566 -22.87 -3.08 -0.77
N LYS A 567 -24.00 -3.73 -0.50
CA LYS A 567 -25.04 -3.26 0.43
C LYS A 567 -25.37 -4.30 1.49
N GLU A 568 -24.66 -5.42 1.56
CA GLU A 568 -24.93 -6.49 2.51
C GLU A 568 -23.81 -6.63 3.54
N LEU A 569 -24.19 -7.03 4.76
CA LEU A 569 -23.25 -7.34 5.82
C LEU A 569 -23.04 -8.84 5.93
N TYR A 570 -21.81 -9.28 5.75
CA TYR A 570 -21.38 -10.65 6.01
C TYR A 570 -20.63 -10.71 7.33
N ILE A 571 -20.96 -11.70 8.16
CA ILE A 571 -20.30 -11.97 9.44
C ILE A 571 -19.66 -13.35 9.37
N PHE A 572 -18.33 -13.39 9.36
CA PHE A 572 -17.54 -14.60 9.49
C PHE A 572 -17.26 -14.88 10.96
N LEU A 573 -17.81 -15.98 11.45
CA LEU A 573 -17.65 -16.44 12.82
C LEU A 573 -16.74 -17.66 12.86
N ILE A 574 -15.65 -17.58 13.61
CA ILE A 574 -14.69 -18.68 13.80
C ILE A 574 -14.54 -18.94 15.30
N THR A 575 -14.74 -20.20 15.69
CA THR A 575 -14.43 -20.74 17.01
C THR A 575 -13.47 -21.91 16.84
N ASN A 576 -12.83 -22.38 17.91
CA ASN A 576 -11.93 -23.55 17.88
C ASN A 576 -12.56 -24.83 17.28
N ASP A 577 -13.88 -24.89 17.15
CA ASP A 577 -14.68 -26.04 16.72
C ASP A 577 -15.72 -25.73 15.62
N GLY A 578 -15.82 -24.48 15.16
CA GLY A 578 -16.85 -24.08 14.20
C GLY A 578 -16.42 -22.94 13.27
N PHE A 579 -17.00 -22.94 12.07
CA PHE A 579 -16.89 -21.86 11.10
C PHE A 579 -18.25 -21.60 10.46
N HIS A 580 -18.67 -20.34 10.45
CA HIS A 580 -19.94 -19.92 9.87
C HIS A 580 -19.79 -18.58 9.14
N CYS A 581 -20.47 -18.45 8.01
CA CYS A 581 -20.69 -17.17 7.33
C CYS A 581 -22.18 -16.85 7.43
N ILE A 582 -22.51 -15.69 7.98
CA ILE A 582 -23.89 -15.24 8.19
C ILE A 582 -24.11 -13.97 7.37
N ASN A 583 -25.08 -13.98 6.47
CA ASN A 583 -25.57 -12.75 5.84
C ASN A 583 -26.55 -12.08 6.82
N ALA A 584 -26.14 -10.94 7.39
CA ALA A 584 -26.95 -10.15 8.32
C ALA A 584 -27.92 -9.19 7.60
N GLY A 585 -28.02 -9.27 6.27
CA GLY A 585 -28.89 -8.47 5.41
C GLY A 585 -28.32 -7.09 5.08
N GLU A 586 -29.16 -6.21 4.52
CA GLU A 586 -28.72 -4.91 4.02
C GLU A 586 -28.16 -3.97 5.09
N VAL A 587 -27.10 -3.23 4.78
CA VAL A 587 -26.49 -2.21 5.67
C VAL A 587 -27.23 -0.88 5.66
N SER A 588 -28.35 -0.77 4.95
CA SER A 588 -29.23 0.41 4.93
C SER A 588 -29.55 0.83 6.37
N GLY A 589 -29.17 2.06 6.75
CA GLY A 589 -29.37 2.60 8.10
C GLY A 589 -28.24 2.28 9.10
N LEU A 590 -27.37 1.30 8.85
CA LEU A 590 -26.30 0.89 9.79
C LEU A 590 -25.39 2.06 10.16
N HIS A 591 -24.90 2.83 9.19
CA HIS A 591 -24.07 4.02 9.44
C HIS A 591 -24.78 5.01 10.38
N ARG A 592 -26.06 5.29 10.10
CA ARG A 592 -26.88 6.21 10.91
C ARG A 592 -27.06 5.67 12.33
N ASP A 593 -27.37 4.39 12.47
CA ASP A 593 -27.64 3.78 13.77
C ASP A 593 -26.36 3.70 14.62
N ILE A 594 -25.20 3.42 14.00
CA ILE A 594 -23.86 3.52 14.62
C ILE A 594 -23.62 4.95 15.11
N LYS A 595 -23.83 5.93 14.24
CA LYS A 595 -23.63 7.34 14.56
C LYS A 595 -24.51 7.78 15.73
N ILE A 596 -25.81 7.46 15.70
CA ILE A 596 -26.74 7.78 16.79
C ILE A 596 -26.30 7.11 18.10
N TRP A 597 -25.91 5.84 18.05
CA TRP A 597 -25.44 5.11 19.23
C TRP A 597 -24.19 5.75 19.83
N VAL A 598 -23.17 6.00 19.01
CA VAL A 598 -21.91 6.62 19.45
C VAL A 598 -22.14 8.03 19.97
N GLU A 599 -22.96 8.84 19.30
CA GLU A 599 -23.33 10.18 19.80
C GLU A 599 -24.09 10.12 21.14
N ALA A 600 -24.99 9.14 21.32
CA ALA A 600 -25.68 8.94 22.58
C ALA A 600 -24.71 8.54 23.69
N LEU A 601 -23.75 7.66 23.41
CA LEU A 601 -22.68 7.33 24.35
C LEU A 601 -21.88 8.57 24.76
N HIS A 602 -21.55 9.47 23.84
CA HIS A 602 -20.80 10.70 24.15
C HIS A 602 -21.59 11.71 24.99
N LYS A 603 -22.88 11.88 24.72
CA LYS A 603 -23.72 12.94 25.32
C LYS A 603 -24.37 12.54 26.63
N THR A 604 -24.29 11.27 27.03
CA THR A 604 -24.99 10.80 28.23
C THR A 604 -24.24 11.27 29.48
N GLU A 605 -24.84 12.21 30.21
CA GLU A 605 -24.41 12.65 31.52
C GLU A 605 -25.14 11.89 32.63
N SER A 606 -24.54 11.85 33.82
CA SER A 606 -25.12 11.22 34.99
C SER A 606 -26.48 11.84 35.35
N GLY A 607 -27.51 10.99 35.51
CA GLY A 607 -28.88 11.42 35.83
C GLY A 607 -29.78 11.73 34.63
N LEU A 608 -29.26 11.75 33.39
CA LEU A 608 -30.06 11.90 32.17
C LEU A 608 -30.45 10.54 31.58
N ARG A 609 -31.64 10.46 30.96
CA ARG A 609 -32.10 9.26 30.25
C ARG A 609 -31.19 8.99 29.04
N PHE A 610 -30.61 7.80 28.97
CA PHE A 610 -29.85 7.34 27.80
C PHE A 610 -30.75 7.30 26.55
N MET A 611 -30.47 8.16 25.57
CA MET A 611 -31.30 8.34 24.37
C MET A 611 -30.95 7.37 23.21
N GLY A 612 -30.00 6.47 23.41
CA GLY A 612 -29.53 5.55 22.36
C GLY A 612 -30.23 4.18 22.30
N ALA A 613 -31.20 3.90 23.18
CA ALA A 613 -31.74 2.54 23.36
C ALA A 613 -32.27 1.91 22.06
N GLU A 614 -33.02 2.66 21.25
CA GLU A 614 -33.56 2.18 19.97
C GLU A 614 -32.45 1.83 18.97
N ALA A 615 -31.45 2.70 18.82
CA ALA A 615 -30.28 2.42 17.99
C ALA A 615 -29.50 1.19 18.51
N GLY A 616 -29.40 1.04 19.84
CA GLY A 616 -28.80 -0.12 20.48
C GLY A 616 -29.50 -1.43 20.15
N ASP A 617 -30.83 -1.44 20.16
CA ASP A 617 -31.63 -2.62 19.79
C ASP A 617 -31.47 -2.98 18.31
N LEU A 618 -31.42 -1.98 17.43
CA LEU A 618 -31.17 -2.17 16.00
C LEU A 618 -29.76 -2.75 15.76
N LEU A 619 -28.73 -2.16 16.41
CA LEU A 619 -27.36 -2.64 16.34
C LEU A 619 -27.21 -4.04 16.94
N TYR A 620 -27.88 -4.35 18.05
CA TYR A 620 -27.90 -5.68 18.63
C TYR A 620 -28.46 -6.71 17.64
N LYS A 621 -29.66 -6.44 17.09
CA LYS A 621 -30.32 -7.32 16.10
C LYS A 621 -29.43 -7.56 14.88
N LYS A 622 -28.68 -6.55 14.45
CA LYS A 622 -27.85 -6.60 13.25
C LYS A 622 -26.48 -7.25 13.47
N LEU A 623 -25.79 -6.88 14.55
CA LEU A 623 -24.37 -7.20 14.74
C LEU A 623 -24.13 -8.33 15.74
N VAL A 624 -24.97 -8.47 16.77
CA VAL A 624 -24.73 -9.37 17.92
C VAL A 624 -25.65 -10.59 17.87
N MET A 625 -26.96 -10.37 17.69
CA MET A 625 -27.97 -11.42 17.66
C MET A 625 -27.64 -12.57 16.69
N PRO A 626 -27.13 -12.34 15.46
CA PRO A 626 -26.87 -13.43 14.52
C PRO A 626 -25.78 -14.41 14.98
N VAL A 627 -24.82 -13.96 15.79
CA VAL A 627 -23.70 -14.77 16.28
C VAL A 627 -23.90 -15.27 17.71
N ARG A 628 -24.84 -14.67 18.45
CA ARG A 628 -24.98 -14.84 19.91
C ARG A 628 -25.16 -16.29 20.36
N ALA A 629 -26.05 -17.04 19.70
CA ALA A 629 -26.33 -18.43 20.05
C ALA A 629 -25.08 -19.33 19.95
N LYS A 630 -24.21 -19.03 18.99
CA LYS A 630 -22.97 -19.79 18.71
C LYS A 630 -21.81 -19.39 19.62
N LEU A 631 -21.90 -18.24 20.27
CA LEU A 631 -20.88 -17.68 21.16
C LEU A 631 -21.23 -17.79 22.65
N LYS A 632 -22.32 -18.46 23.02
CA LYS A 632 -22.84 -18.50 24.40
C LYS A 632 -21.81 -18.97 25.44
N THR A 633 -20.92 -19.88 25.07
CA THR A 633 -19.86 -20.42 25.95
C THR A 633 -18.53 -19.66 25.85
N LYS A 634 -18.39 -18.77 24.86
CA LYS A 634 -17.16 -18.02 24.62
C LYS A 634 -17.13 -16.78 25.50
N LYS A 635 -16.05 -16.62 26.26
CA LYS A 635 -15.86 -15.54 27.25
C LYS A 635 -15.03 -14.38 26.72
N HIS A 636 -14.39 -14.56 25.57
CA HIS A 636 -13.59 -13.54 24.92
C HIS A 636 -13.96 -13.46 23.44
N TRP A 637 -14.34 -12.29 22.96
CA TRP A 637 -14.66 -12.04 21.56
C TRP A 637 -13.58 -11.16 20.94
N ILE A 638 -13.05 -11.62 19.80
CA ILE A 638 -12.07 -10.90 18.98
C ILE A 638 -12.82 -10.33 17.78
N ILE A 639 -12.99 -9.01 17.76
CA ILE A 639 -13.74 -8.31 16.73
C ILE A 639 -12.78 -7.84 15.64
N ILE A 640 -13.03 -8.22 14.38
CA ILE A 640 -12.38 -7.64 13.20
C ILE A 640 -13.43 -6.80 12.48
N PRO A 641 -13.48 -5.47 12.71
CA PRO A 641 -14.49 -4.61 12.12
C PRO A 641 -14.24 -4.37 10.62
N ASP A 642 -15.22 -3.76 9.96
CA ASP A 642 -15.11 -3.16 8.62
C ASP A 642 -15.98 -1.89 8.55
N GLY A 643 -15.55 -0.91 7.77
CA GLY A 643 -16.22 0.39 7.66
C GLY A 643 -16.45 1.06 9.02
N ASP A 644 -17.64 1.63 9.22
CA ASP A 644 -18.01 2.38 10.43
C ASP A 644 -18.09 1.52 11.69
N ILE A 645 -18.12 0.19 11.55
CA ILE A 645 -18.12 -0.75 12.69
C ILE A 645 -16.85 -0.56 13.53
N CYS A 646 -15.77 -0.02 12.96
CA CYS A 646 -14.54 0.32 13.67
C CYS A 646 -14.75 1.32 14.82
N GLN A 647 -15.82 2.10 14.80
CA GLN A 647 -16.13 3.14 15.79
C GLN A 647 -16.94 2.61 16.99
N LEU A 648 -17.42 1.36 16.94
CA LEU A 648 -18.30 0.80 17.97
C LEU A 648 -17.51 0.16 19.11
N PRO A 649 -17.73 0.59 20.37
CA PRO A 649 -17.37 -0.21 21.54
C PRO A 649 -18.40 -1.33 21.71
N PHE A 650 -18.09 -2.54 21.22
CA PHE A 650 -19.02 -3.68 21.19
C PHE A 650 -19.53 -4.05 22.57
N GLU A 651 -18.72 -3.86 23.62
CA GLU A 651 -19.10 -4.15 25.00
C GLU A 651 -20.23 -3.24 25.52
N SER A 652 -20.47 -2.09 24.88
CA SER A 652 -21.58 -1.20 25.20
C SER A 652 -22.92 -1.72 24.67
N LEU A 653 -22.90 -2.56 23.63
CA LEU A 653 -24.12 -3.06 23.01
C LEU A 653 -24.90 -3.99 23.95
N PRO A 654 -26.23 -4.08 23.79
CA PRO A 654 -27.06 -4.99 24.58
C PRO A 654 -26.64 -6.46 24.51
N ALA A 655 -26.88 -7.20 25.59
CA ALA A 655 -26.71 -8.65 25.68
C ALA A 655 -28.08 -9.31 25.90
N ASP A 656 -28.72 -9.77 24.81
CA ASP A 656 -29.95 -10.57 24.81
C ASP A 656 -31.28 -9.80 25.00
N GLY A 657 -31.44 -8.61 24.40
CA GLY A 657 -32.70 -7.85 24.43
C GLY A 657 -33.11 -7.32 25.82
N ASN A 658 -32.31 -7.61 26.84
CA ASN A 658 -32.36 -7.02 28.16
C ASN A 658 -31.46 -5.78 28.20
N SER A 659 -31.76 -4.81 29.07
CA SER A 659 -30.98 -3.58 29.26
C SER A 659 -29.53 -3.79 29.74
N ALA A 660 -29.06 -5.03 29.89
CA ALA A 660 -27.70 -5.36 30.30
C ALA A 660 -26.76 -5.34 29.09
N SER A 661 -25.59 -4.70 29.23
CA SER A 661 -24.60 -4.65 28.15
C SER A 661 -23.69 -5.88 28.12
N LEU A 662 -23.06 -6.12 26.97
CA LEU A 662 -22.11 -7.21 26.75
C LEU A 662 -20.93 -7.20 27.73
N LEU A 663 -20.54 -6.02 28.25
CA LEU A 663 -19.49 -5.83 29.26
C LEU A 663 -19.57 -6.82 30.42
N LYS A 664 -20.78 -7.15 30.90
CA LYS A 664 -20.95 -8.05 32.07
C LYS A 664 -20.65 -9.52 31.78
N SER A 665 -20.60 -9.92 30.51
CA SER A 665 -20.61 -11.34 30.13
C SER A 665 -19.41 -11.77 29.28
N VAL A 666 -18.78 -10.83 28.58
CA VAL A 666 -17.74 -11.11 27.58
C VAL A 666 -16.65 -10.04 27.62
N ALA A 667 -15.39 -10.48 27.66
CA ALA A 667 -14.24 -9.61 27.41
C ALA A 667 -14.10 -9.38 25.90
N ILE A 668 -13.85 -8.14 25.46
CA ILE A 668 -13.77 -7.80 24.03
C ILE A 668 -12.39 -7.25 23.70
N SER A 669 -11.82 -7.74 22.60
CA SER A 669 -10.64 -7.16 21.95
C SER A 669 -10.90 -6.98 20.46
N TYR A 670 -10.06 -6.16 19.83
CA TYR A 670 -10.16 -5.84 18.41
C TYR A 670 -8.89 -6.21 17.67
N GLN A 671 -9.04 -6.56 16.40
CA GLN A 671 -7.94 -6.83 15.48
C GLN A 671 -8.15 -6.17 14.13
N PHE A 672 -7.06 -5.75 13.49
CA PHE A 672 -7.11 -5.14 12.15
C PHE A 672 -7.40 -6.18 11.05
N SER A 673 -7.00 -7.44 11.29
CA SER A 673 -7.20 -8.59 10.41
C SER A 673 -6.88 -9.88 11.16
N SER A 674 -7.47 -10.98 10.72
CA SER A 674 -7.21 -12.33 11.18
C SER A 674 -5.73 -12.75 11.06
N ARG A 675 -4.96 -12.15 10.14
CA ARG A 675 -3.51 -12.39 10.01
C ARG A 675 -2.71 -12.05 11.27
N PHE A 676 -3.25 -11.18 12.12
CA PHE A 676 -2.64 -10.76 13.37
C PHE A 676 -3.12 -11.60 14.56
N ILE A 677 -4.07 -12.51 14.35
CA ILE A 677 -4.51 -13.47 15.35
C ILE A 677 -3.42 -14.54 15.48
N LYS A 678 -2.56 -14.35 16.48
CA LYS A 678 -1.49 -15.26 16.95
C LYS A 678 -0.54 -15.71 15.81
N GLN A 679 0.39 -14.82 15.48
CA GLN A 679 1.76 -15.16 15.10
C GLN A 679 2.77 -14.45 16.03
N MET A 680 2.70 -14.61 17.35
CA MET A 680 3.74 -14.04 18.25
C MET A 680 4.07 -14.91 19.46
N VAL A 681 5.37 -15.22 19.51
CA VAL A 681 6.32 -15.44 20.60
C VAL A 681 5.79 -15.30 22.03
N LYS A 682 6.18 -16.26 22.89
CA LYS A 682 6.03 -16.22 24.35
C LYS A 682 6.26 -14.80 24.91
N PRO A 683 5.49 -14.36 25.94
CA PRO A 683 5.72 -13.08 26.58
C PRO A 683 7.20 -12.93 26.91
N PRO A 684 7.86 -11.81 26.56
CA PRO A 684 9.23 -11.60 26.95
C PRO A 684 9.33 -11.79 28.46
N ALA A 685 10.36 -12.51 28.93
CA ALA A 685 10.63 -12.72 30.36
C ALA A 685 11.09 -11.43 31.06
N SER A 686 10.62 -10.26 30.61
CA SER A 686 10.94 -8.97 31.17
C SER A 686 10.05 -8.71 32.39
N PRO A 687 10.60 -8.18 33.49
CA PRO A 687 9.78 -7.68 34.58
C PRO A 687 8.85 -6.58 34.07
N TYR A 688 7.68 -6.47 34.70
CA TYR A 688 6.74 -5.39 34.45
C TYR A 688 7.41 -4.04 34.69
N SER A 689 7.55 -3.25 33.64
CA SER A 689 8.19 -1.93 33.67
C SER A 689 7.42 -1.00 32.76
N VAL A 690 7.14 0.20 33.27
CA VAL A 690 6.31 1.19 32.58
C VAL A 690 7.11 2.49 32.42
N ALA A 691 6.94 3.16 31.29
CA ALA A 691 7.24 4.59 31.18
C ALA A 691 5.92 5.36 31.02
N ALA A 692 5.61 6.23 31.97
CA ALA A 692 4.37 6.98 32.05
C ALA A 692 4.59 8.48 31.82
N TYR A 693 3.70 9.12 31.08
CA TYR A 693 3.79 10.51 30.66
C TYR A 693 2.51 11.27 30.99
N ALA A 694 2.64 12.39 31.71
CA ALA A 694 1.56 13.32 32.01
C ALA A 694 2.01 14.78 31.73
N PRO A 695 2.12 15.18 30.44
CA PRO A 695 2.64 16.49 30.07
C PRO A 695 1.80 17.68 30.55
N PHE A 696 0.48 17.51 30.65
CA PHE A 696 -0.43 18.61 31.00
C PHE A 696 -0.96 18.51 32.44
N ALA A 697 -0.21 17.85 33.33
CA ALA A 697 -0.60 17.59 34.72
C ALA A 697 -0.55 18.84 35.62
N ASP A 698 0.43 19.72 35.44
CA ASP A 698 0.66 20.83 36.37
C ASP A 698 -0.01 22.13 35.87
N GLU A 699 0.15 22.46 34.58
CA GLU A 699 -0.31 23.71 33.96
C GLU A 699 -0.68 23.54 32.46
N PRO A 700 -1.50 24.45 31.89
CA PRO A 700 -1.72 24.53 30.45
C PRO A 700 -0.41 24.85 29.70
N ALA A 701 -0.16 24.22 28.55
CA ALA A 701 1.02 24.48 27.73
C ALA A 701 0.75 24.20 26.25
N GLY A 702 1.43 24.92 25.34
CA GLY A 702 1.35 24.66 23.89
C GLY A 702 -0.05 24.78 23.28
N GLY A 703 -0.92 25.62 23.85
CA GLY A 703 -2.32 25.77 23.44
C GLY A 703 -3.27 24.72 24.02
N TRP A 704 -2.80 23.83 24.90
CA TRP A 704 -3.60 22.78 25.53
C TRP A 704 -3.93 23.08 26.98
N ASN A 705 -5.15 22.70 27.38
CA ASN A 705 -5.62 22.84 28.76
C ASN A 705 -4.96 21.82 29.69
N LYS A 706 -4.86 22.17 30.97
CA LYS A 706 -4.46 21.26 32.04
C LYS A 706 -5.39 20.03 32.10
N LEU A 707 -4.81 18.84 32.35
CA LEU A 707 -5.49 17.58 32.64
C LEU A 707 -5.32 17.27 34.14
N PRO A 708 -6.21 17.74 35.01
CA PRO A 708 -6.00 17.71 36.46
C PRO A 708 -5.82 16.32 37.05
N PHE A 709 -6.44 15.28 36.48
CA PHE A 709 -6.32 13.91 36.99
C PHE A 709 -5.20 13.09 36.32
N SER A 710 -4.51 13.62 35.29
CA SER A 710 -3.43 12.88 34.59
C SER A 710 -2.23 12.53 35.49
N LYS A 711 -1.93 13.38 36.49
CA LYS A 711 -0.90 13.08 37.50
C LYS A 711 -1.32 11.93 38.42
N GLN A 712 -2.60 11.91 38.80
CA GLN A 712 -3.16 10.84 39.64
C GLN A 712 -3.23 9.52 38.86
N GLU A 713 -3.63 9.58 37.58
CA GLU A 713 -3.70 8.42 36.68
C GLU A 713 -2.41 7.61 36.66
N ILE A 714 -1.25 8.28 36.69
CA ILE A 714 0.06 7.62 36.65
C ILE A 714 0.73 7.43 38.02
N ALA A 715 0.17 7.95 39.11
CA ALA A 715 0.84 8.04 40.41
C ALA A 715 1.30 6.68 40.97
N ASP A 716 0.44 5.67 40.88
CA ASP A 716 0.68 4.32 41.44
C ASP A 716 1.37 3.37 40.43
N ILE A 717 1.75 3.87 39.25
CA ILE A 717 2.41 3.07 38.23
C ILE A 717 3.90 2.93 38.59
N THR A 718 4.34 1.70 38.81
CA THR A 718 5.76 1.39 39.04
C THR A 718 6.55 1.53 37.73
N GLY A 719 7.51 2.47 37.69
CA GLY A 719 8.33 2.70 36.50
C GLY A 719 8.88 4.12 36.39
N LEU A 720 9.29 4.52 35.19
CA LEU A 720 9.67 5.91 34.90
C LEU A 720 8.40 6.76 34.74
N GLN A 721 8.40 7.94 35.34
CA GLN A 721 7.29 8.89 35.24
C GLN A 721 7.83 10.25 34.79
N PHE A 722 7.25 10.79 33.72
CA PHE A 722 7.51 12.14 33.23
C PHE A 722 6.26 12.98 33.42
N VAL A 723 6.40 14.12 34.08
CA VAL A 723 5.29 15.02 34.43
C VAL A 723 5.64 16.45 34.04
N GLY A 724 4.66 17.19 33.50
CA GLY A 724 4.83 18.59 33.14
C GLY A 724 5.96 18.79 32.13
N ALA A 725 6.84 19.75 32.40
CA ALA A 725 7.96 20.12 31.54
C ALA A 725 8.98 18.99 31.24
N SER A 726 8.95 17.88 32.00
CA SER A 726 9.80 16.71 31.73
C SER A 726 9.19 15.73 30.72
N ALA A 727 7.87 15.77 30.49
CA ALA A 727 7.15 14.91 29.56
C ALA A 727 7.13 15.51 28.14
N THR A 728 8.31 15.63 27.57
CA THR A 728 8.51 16.18 26.22
C THR A 728 8.44 15.09 25.17
N ARG A 729 8.24 15.49 23.92
CA ARG A 729 8.35 14.60 22.76
C ARG A 729 9.74 13.96 22.67
N SER A 730 10.79 14.68 23.05
CA SER A 730 12.18 14.16 23.05
C SER A 730 12.37 13.05 24.08
N SER A 731 11.92 13.22 25.32
CA SER A 731 12.02 12.17 26.35
C SER A 731 11.20 10.92 25.98
N PHE A 732 10.05 11.10 25.33
CA PHE A 732 9.30 10.00 24.75
C PHE A 732 10.10 9.24 23.68
N LEU A 733 10.65 9.93 22.68
CA LEU A 733 11.41 9.28 21.60
C LEU A 733 12.68 8.58 22.09
N GLU A 734 13.31 9.08 23.16
CA GLU A 734 14.49 8.47 23.78
C GLU A 734 14.18 7.15 24.49
N THR A 735 12.99 7.03 25.11
CA THR A 735 12.62 5.86 25.95
C THR A 735 11.63 4.90 25.28
N ILE A 736 11.12 5.24 24.09
CA ILE A 736 9.99 4.56 23.44
C ILE A 736 10.17 3.05 23.27
N ASN A 737 11.41 2.56 23.19
CA ASN A 737 11.72 1.15 22.96
C ASN A 737 12.47 0.50 24.14
N ASP A 738 12.45 1.11 25.33
CA ASP A 738 13.14 0.61 26.52
C ASP A 738 12.20 -0.10 27.50
N HIS A 739 10.89 0.13 27.39
CA HIS A 739 9.88 -0.42 28.30
C HIS A 739 8.82 -1.26 27.57
N PRO A 740 8.36 -2.39 28.17
CA PRO A 740 7.28 -3.20 27.61
C PRO A 740 5.91 -2.51 27.68
N VAL A 741 5.73 -1.53 28.56
CA VAL A 741 4.50 -0.74 28.67
C VAL A 741 4.82 0.75 28.59
N LEU A 742 4.11 1.45 27.71
CA LEU A 742 4.10 2.92 27.67
C LEU A 742 2.71 3.41 28.06
N HIS A 743 2.63 4.40 28.95
CA HIS A 743 1.37 5.02 29.37
C HIS A 743 1.41 6.51 29.07
N LEU A 744 0.50 7.00 28.24
CA LEU A 744 0.43 8.39 27.79
C LEU A 744 -0.91 9.01 28.26
N ALA A 745 -0.86 9.79 29.33
CA ALA A 745 -1.98 10.56 29.89
C ALA A 745 -1.92 12.01 29.36
N THR A 746 -2.44 12.22 28.15
CA THR A 746 -2.18 13.45 27.38
C THR A 746 -3.34 13.83 26.45
N HIS A 747 -3.20 14.94 25.72
CA HIS A 747 -4.09 15.28 24.62
C HIS A 747 -3.63 14.61 23.32
N ALA A 748 -4.59 14.32 22.46
CA ALA A 748 -4.35 13.90 21.10
C ALA A 748 -5.48 14.43 20.23
N THR A 749 -5.19 14.60 18.95
CA THR A 749 -6.16 14.94 17.94
C THR A 749 -6.17 13.81 16.94
N ALA A 750 -7.35 13.27 16.69
CA ALA A 750 -7.63 12.46 15.51
C ALA A 750 -8.45 13.31 14.54
N ASP A 751 -8.18 13.18 13.26
CA ASP A 751 -8.99 13.78 12.21
C ASP A 751 -9.45 12.67 11.27
N THR A 752 -10.77 12.54 11.14
CA THR A 752 -11.40 11.51 10.30
C THR A 752 -11.46 11.89 8.83
N SER A 753 -11.20 13.16 8.50
CA SER A 753 -11.14 13.70 7.14
C SER A 753 -9.70 13.74 6.61
N ASP A 754 -8.73 14.03 7.47
CA ASP A 754 -7.31 14.10 7.13
C ASP A 754 -6.42 13.38 8.16
N PRO A 755 -5.99 12.13 7.91
CA PRO A 755 -5.06 11.41 8.78
C PRO A 755 -3.75 12.14 9.08
N THR A 756 -3.30 13.02 8.17
CA THR A 756 -2.01 13.71 8.30
C THR A 756 -2.05 14.77 9.41
N ALA A 757 -3.24 15.26 9.75
CA ALA A 757 -3.48 16.19 10.83
C ALA A 757 -3.53 15.53 12.23
N ALA A 758 -3.54 14.20 12.31
CA ALA A 758 -3.61 13.50 13.60
C ALA A 758 -2.27 13.53 14.35
N PHE A 759 -2.28 13.84 15.66
CA PHE A 759 -1.08 13.88 16.50
C PHE A 759 -1.35 13.60 17.98
N ILE A 760 -0.28 13.25 18.70
CA ILE A 760 -0.21 13.17 20.16
C ILE A 760 0.51 14.42 20.67
N ALA A 761 -0.06 15.10 21.67
CA ALA A 761 0.57 16.27 22.27
C ALA A 761 1.49 15.85 23.43
N PHE A 762 2.64 16.52 23.53
CA PHE A 762 3.58 16.47 24.64
C PHE A 762 3.83 17.89 25.13
N TYR A 763 4.52 18.04 26.26
CA TYR A 763 4.90 19.37 26.73
C TYR A 763 5.85 20.02 25.71
N PRO A 764 5.61 21.28 25.30
CA PRO A 764 6.44 21.95 24.32
C PRO A 764 7.84 22.17 24.90
N GLY A 765 8.82 21.43 24.37
CA GLY A 765 10.22 21.56 24.76
C GLY A 765 10.86 22.82 24.16
N ALA A 766 11.87 23.37 24.84
CA ALA A 766 12.67 24.47 24.29
C ALA A 766 13.33 24.05 22.95
N GLY A 767 13.09 24.81 21.89
CA GLY A 767 13.64 24.53 20.55
C GLY A 767 12.86 23.49 19.72
N ASP A 768 11.71 23.01 20.17
CA ASP A 768 10.87 22.09 19.38
C ASP A 768 10.05 22.85 18.33
N SER A 769 10.44 22.73 17.05
CA SER A 769 9.72 23.34 15.92
C SER A 769 8.31 22.79 15.69
N LEU A 770 7.96 21.66 16.32
CA LEU A 770 6.64 21.04 16.25
C LEU A 770 5.78 21.33 17.49
N GLU A 771 6.25 22.18 18.41
CA GLU A 771 5.52 22.61 19.60
C GLU A 771 5.00 21.42 20.45
N GLY A 772 5.81 20.36 20.60
CA GLY A 772 5.44 19.18 21.37
C GLY A 772 4.54 18.18 20.65
N ARG A 773 4.25 18.33 19.35
CA ARG A 773 3.34 17.43 18.61
C ARG A 773 4.09 16.27 17.96
N LEU A 774 3.60 15.04 18.18
CA LEU A 774 4.03 13.83 17.50
C LEU A 774 2.94 13.36 16.53
N TYR A 775 3.17 13.53 15.23
CA TYR A 775 2.17 13.26 14.21
C TYR A 775 2.03 11.75 13.91
N LEU A 776 0.85 11.31 13.47
CA LEU A 776 0.55 9.92 13.13
C LEU A 776 1.57 9.35 12.12
N GLU A 777 1.90 10.10 11.07
CA GLU A 777 2.86 9.68 10.06
C GLU A 777 4.28 9.52 10.63
N GLU A 778 4.64 10.26 11.69
CA GLU A 778 5.92 10.07 12.37
C GLU A 778 5.98 8.70 13.07
N LEU A 779 4.86 8.17 13.57
CA LEU A 779 4.80 6.82 14.17
C LEU A 779 5.20 5.73 13.18
N TYR A 780 4.90 5.91 11.88
CA TYR A 780 5.29 4.97 10.83
C TYR A 780 6.82 4.91 10.60
N GLY A 781 7.56 5.90 11.09
CA GLY A 781 9.02 5.90 11.10
C GLY A 781 9.66 5.30 12.36
N LEU A 782 8.88 4.95 13.38
CA LEU A 782 9.40 4.51 14.69
C LEU A 782 9.65 3.00 14.75
N LYS A 783 10.31 2.57 15.83
CA LYS A 783 10.57 1.16 16.15
C LYS A 783 10.27 0.89 17.62
N MET A 784 9.18 0.16 17.86
CA MET A 784 8.60 -0.16 19.17
C MET A 784 8.50 -1.68 19.39
N ASN A 785 9.41 -2.45 18.81
CA ASN A 785 9.36 -3.91 18.80
C ASN A 785 9.59 -4.55 20.20
N LYS A 786 10.01 -3.78 21.20
CA LYS A 786 10.06 -4.23 22.61
C LYS A 786 8.82 -3.81 23.41
N THR A 787 7.98 -2.94 22.86
CA THR A 787 6.76 -2.46 23.51
C THR A 787 5.63 -3.46 23.32
N SER A 788 5.14 -4.04 24.41
CA SER A 788 4.05 -5.02 24.41
C SER A 788 2.67 -4.36 24.54
N LEU A 789 2.61 -3.16 25.11
CA LEU A 789 1.38 -2.41 25.30
C LEU A 789 1.64 -0.90 25.33
N VAL A 790 0.88 -0.14 24.53
CA VAL A 790 0.75 1.31 24.66
C VAL A 790 -0.63 1.64 25.20
N ILE A 791 -0.71 2.39 26.30
CA ILE A 791 -1.94 2.93 26.85
C ILE A 791 -1.97 4.40 26.49
N LEU A 792 -2.94 4.81 25.68
CA LEU A 792 -3.12 6.19 25.26
C LEU A 792 -4.45 6.73 25.82
N SER A 793 -4.33 7.37 26.98
CA SER A 793 -5.40 8.10 27.65
C SER A 793 -5.48 9.50 27.07
N ALA A 794 -5.89 9.57 25.81
CA ALA A 794 -6.04 10.81 25.05
C ALA A 794 -7.26 10.75 24.13
N CYS A 795 -7.81 11.91 23.79
CA CYS A 795 -9.04 12.06 23.03
C CYS A 795 -8.97 11.37 21.65
N GLU A 796 -9.99 10.56 21.33
CA GLU A 796 -10.30 10.07 19.97
C GLU A 796 -9.21 9.26 19.25
N THR A 797 -8.27 8.68 19.99
CA THR A 797 -7.07 8.02 19.44
C THR A 797 -7.32 6.65 18.80
N GLY A 798 -8.48 6.06 19.08
CA GLY A 798 -8.99 4.88 18.38
C GLY A 798 -9.75 5.20 17.07
N LYS A 799 -10.16 6.46 16.86
CA LYS A 799 -10.78 6.94 15.62
C LYS A 799 -9.70 7.36 14.61
N GLY A 800 -10.07 7.42 13.34
CA GLY A 800 -9.20 7.87 12.24
C GLY A 800 -9.93 7.76 10.91
N ALA A 801 -9.38 8.37 9.85
CA ALA A 801 -10.02 8.27 8.54
C ALA A 801 -10.14 6.81 8.12
N LEU A 802 -11.32 6.43 7.65
CA LEU A 802 -11.59 5.08 7.19
C LEU A 802 -10.94 4.91 5.81
N MET A 803 -9.88 4.13 5.77
CA MET A 803 -9.30 3.70 4.51
C MET A 803 -9.99 2.42 4.10
N ALA A 804 -10.58 2.46 2.90
CA ALA A 804 -11.13 1.27 2.26
C ALA A 804 -10.12 0.12 2.36
N ASN A 805 -10.61 -1.03 2.82
CA ASN A 805 -9.85 -2.27 2.96
C ASN A 805 -8.80 -2.27 4.08
N GLU A 806 -8.20 -1.15 4.44
CA GLU A 806 -7.16 -1.13 5.49
C GLU A 806 -7.70 -0.80 6.89
N GLY A 807 -8.94 -0.33 7.01
CA GLY A 807 -9.57 0.05 8.27
C GLY A 807 -9.25 1.49 8.68
N ALA A 808 -9.46 1.83 9.95
CA ALA A 808 -9.19 3.18 10.45
C ALA A 808 -7.68 3.49 10.47
N MET A 809 -7.27 4.60 9.86
CA MET A 809 -5.92 5.18 10.00
C MET A 809 -5.83 5.95 11.31
N SER A 810 -5.86 5.21 12.42
CA SER A 810 -5.83 5.76 13.77
C SER A 810 -4.43 5.76 14.38
N ILE A 811 -4.26 6.50 15.48
CA ILE A 811 -3.02 6.48 16.28
C ILE A 811 -2.73 5.07 16.82
N ALA A 812 -3.77 4.31 17.17
CA ALA A 812 -3.65 2.90 17.52
C ALA A 812 -2.97 2.05 16.42
N ARG A 813 -3.35 2.29 15.16
CA ARG A 813 -2.72 1.68 13.99
C ARG A 813 -1.28 2.16 13.82
N GLY A 814 -1.00 3.44 14.09
CA GLY A 814 0.36 4.00 14.19
C GLY A 814 1.27 3.22 15.13
N PHE A 815 0.81 2.89 16.33
CA PHE A 815 1.58 2.08 17.28
C PHE A 815 1.77 0.64 16.81
N ALA A 816 0.73 0.01 16.26
CA ALA A 816 0.86 -1.32 15.69
C ALA A 816 1.88 -1.33 14.54
N TYR A 817 1.85 -0.31 13.68
CA TYR A 817 2.80 -0.12 12.60
C TYR A 817 4.24 0.04 13.11
N ALA A 818 4.43 0.81 14.19
CA ALA A 818 5.72 0.98 14.83
C ALA A 818 6.24 -0.32 15.50
N GLY A 819 5.38 -1.33 15.68
CA GLY A 819 5.73 -2.64 16.23
C GLY A 819 5.21 -2.91 17.65
N SER A 820 4.36 -2.05 18.21
CA SER A 820 3.70 -2.34 19.49
C SER A 820 2.74 -3.52 19.34
N ALA A 821 2.83 -4.50 20.24
CA ALA A 821 1.99 -5.70 20.16
C ALA A 821 0.50 -5.42 20.41
N ALA A 822 0.19 -4.46 21.28
CA ALA A 822 -1.18 -4.05 21.58
C ALA A 822 -1.25 -2.56 21.96
N SER A 823 -2.46 -2.02 21.92
CA SER A 823 -2.76 -0.69 22.43
C SER A 823 -4.12 -0.62 23.12
N VAL A 824 -4.22 0.25 24.13
CA VAL A 824 -5.49 0.68 24.73
C VAL A 824 -5.69 2.13 24.34
N ASN A 825 -6.80 2.43 23.66
CA ASN A 825 -7.05 3.74 23.09
C ASN A 825 -8.47 4.18 23.42
N SER A 826 -8.67 5.50 23.52
CA SER A 826 -10.00 6.06 23.69
C SER A 826 -10.68 6.33 22.35
N LEU A 827 -11.95 5.99 22.23
CA LEU A 827 -12.81 6.32 21.10
C LEU A 827 -13.34 7.76 21.18
N TRP A 828 -13.44 8.35 22.38
CA TRP A 828 -13.87 9.75 22.58
C TRP A 828 -13.24 10.37 23.83
N ARG A 829 -13.48 11.67 24.02
CA ARG A 829 -13.08 12.35 25.25
C ARG A 829 -14.07 12.00 26.36
N ALA A 830 -13.65 11.16 27.31
CA ALA A 830 -14.39 10.93 28.55
C ALA A 830 -13.88 11.87 29.67
N ASP A 831 -14.54 11.79 30.82
CA ASP A 831 -14.10 12.42 32.06
C ASP A 831 -12.73 11.87 32.48
N ASP A 832 -11.82 12.77 32.89
CA ASP A 832 -10.43 12.39 33.20
C ASP A 832 -10.33 11.64 34.53
N LYS A 833 -11.22 11.91 35.50
CA LYS A 833 -11.32 11.14 36.74
C LYS A 833 -11.78 9.70 36.50
N SER A 834 -12.80 9.47 35.67
CA SER A 834 -13.24 8.10 35.34
C SER A 834 -12.16 7.32 34.61
N THR A 835 -11.46 7.99 33.68
CA THR A 835 -10.36 7.39 32.91
C THR A 835 -9.19 7.02 33.82
N ALA A 836 -8.79 7.92 34.72
CA ALA A 836 -7.74 7.67 35.70
C ALA A 836 -8.06 6.44 36.57
N TYR A 837 -9.29 6.34 37.08
CA TYR A 837 -9.72 5.18 37.88
C TYR A 837 -9.62 3.87 37.09
N ILE A 838 -10.20 3.83 35.88
CA ILE A 838 -10.23 2.61 35.07
C ILE A 838 -8.80 2.19 34.72
N LEU A 839 -7.91 3.11 34.34
CA LEU A 839 -6.55 2.76 33.96
C LEU A 839 -5.69 2.32 35.16
N GLN A 840 -5.87 2.91 36.35
CA GLN A 840 -5.23 2.40 37.57
C GLN A 840 -5.67 0.96 37.88
N ARG A 841 -6.97 0.67 37.82
CA ARG A 841 -7.51 -0.69 37.99
C ARG A 841 -7.03 -1.64 36.89
N PHE A 842 -6.89 -1.15 35.67
CA PHE A 842 -6.35 -1.91 34.55
C PHE A 842 -4.89 -2.33 34.80
N HIS A 843 -4.02 -1.40 35.23
CA HIS A 843 -2.66 -1.71 35.67
C HIS A 843 -2.64 -2.76 36.79
N TYR A 844 -3.53 -2.66 37.77
CA TYR A 844 -3.67 -3.65 38.84
C TYR A 844 -4.00 -5.06 38.32
N TYR A 845 -4.94 -5.21 37.38
CA TYR A 845 -5.29 -6.51 36.81
C TYR A 845 -4.20 -7.05 35.86
N LEU A 846 -3.54 -6.19 35.08
CA LEU A 846 -2.35 -6.58 34.32
C LEU A 846 -1.26 -7.12 35.25
N LEU A 847 -1.08 -6.50 36.42
CA LEU A 847 -0.11 -6.95 37.42
C LEU A 847 -0.41 -8.34 38.00
N ARG A 848 -1.67 -8.78 37.92
CA ARG A 848 -2.10 -10.13 38.34
C ARG A 848 -1.94 -11.20 37.25
N GLY A 849 -1.46 -10.81 36.08
CA GLY A 849 -1.28 -11.68 34.93
C GLY A 849 -2.58 -11.99 34.19
N GLU A 850 -3.62 -11.17 34.38
CA GLU A 850 -4.82 -11.23 33.55
C GLU A 850 -4.49 -10.85 32.09
N SER A 851 -5.25 -11.39 31.14
CA SER A 851 -5.11 -10.99 29.73
C SER A 851 -5.57 -9.54 29.56
N LYS A 852 -5.03 -8.83 28.55
CA LYS A 852 -5.36 -7.40 28.33
C LYS A 852 -6.89 -7.14 28.23
N PRO A 853 -7.68 -7.89 27.46
CA PRO A 853 -9.13 -7.64 27.40
C PRO A 853 -9.87 -7.99 28.70
N VAL A 854 -9.43 -9.03 29.43
CA VAL A 854 -10.03 -9.38 30.73
C VAL A 854 -9.70 -8.32 31.78
N ALA A 855 -8.44 -7.88 31.84
CA ALA A 855 -8.01 -6.81 32.74
C ALA A 855 -8.80 -5.52 32.49
N LEU A 856 -9.02 -5.13 31.23
CA LEU A 856 -9.79 -3.93 30.91
C LEU A 856 -11.29 -4.11 31.25
N GLN A 857 -11.85 -5.29 30.98
CA GLN A 857 -13.23 -5.62 31.36
C GLN A 857 -13.42 -5.50 32.87
N GLN A 858 -12.53 -6.10 33.68
CA GLN A 858 -12.61 -6.04 35.14
C GLN A 858 -12.45 -4.62 35.67
N ALA A 859 -11.53 -3.83 35.10
CA ALA A 859 -11.36 -2.44 35.45
C ALA A 859 -12.62 -1.59 35.17
N LYS A 860 -13.28 -1.82 34.04
CA LYS A 860 -14.56 -1.18 33.72
C LYS A 860 -15.69 -1.65 34.63
N LEU A 861 -15.74 -2.93 34.99
CA LEU A 861 -16.73 -3.46 35.94
C LEU A 861 -16.53 -2.90 37.34
N ASP A 862 -15.28 -2.74 37.80
CA ASP A 862 -14.95 -2.07 39.06
C ASP A 862 -15.48 -0.63 39.07
N TYR A 863 -15.35 0.10 37.95
CA TYR A 863 -15.92 1.44 37.83
C TYR A 863 -17.44 1.43 37.72
N TYR A 864 -18.00 0.53 36.91
CA TYR A 864 -19.44 0.34 36.73
C TYR A 864 -20.18 0.09 38.06
N ASN A 865 -19.52 -0.55 39.03
CA ASN A 865 -20.10 -0.82 40.35
C ASN A 865 -19.94 0.35 41.35
N THR A 866 -19.31 1.46 40.95
CA THR A 866 -19.32 2.71 41.73
C THR A 866 -20.64 3.46 41.52
N SER A 867 -20.94 4.43 42.41
CA SER A 867 -22.10 5.32 42.23
C SER A 867 -22.07 6.04 40.89
N ASP A 868 -20.90 6.52 40.47
CA ASP A 868 -20.72 7.35 39.27
C ASP A 868 -20.77 6.49 37.99
N GLY A 869 -20.22 5.27 38.02
CA GLY A 869 -20.10 4.42 36.84
C GLY A 869 -21.35 3.60 36.47
N ALA A 870 -22.25 3.35 37.43
CA ALA A 870 -23.52 2.67 37.16
C ALA A 870 -24.48 3.53 36.30
N MET A 871 -24.26 4.85 36.25
CA MET A 871 -25.21 5.83 35.72
C MET A 871 -25.04 6.15 34.23
N SER A 872 -23.85 6.02 33.62
CA SER A 872 -23.66 6.32 32.19
C SER A 872 -22.54 5.51 31.51
N PRO A 873 -22.81 4.88 30.34
CA PRO A 873 -21.79 4.27 29.49
C PRO A 873 -20.68 5.20 29.00
N ASN A 874 -20.92 6.51 28.96
CA ASN A 874 -19.95 7.52 28.51
C ASN A 874 -18.60 7.41 29.23
N TYR A 875 -18.65 7.05 30.52
CA TYR A 875 -17.49 7.06 31.41
C TYR A 875 -16.60 5.82 31.33
N TRP A 876 -17.08 4.71 30.74
CA TRP A 876 -16.36 3.43 30.73
C TRP A 876 -16.27 2.75 29.35
N ALA A 877 -17.15 3.08 28.40
CA ALA A 877 -17.17 2.44 27.08
C ALA A 877 -16.15 3.04 26.09
N HIS A 878 -15.44 4.11 26.48
CA HIS A 878 -14.52 4.85 25.61
C HIS A 878 -13.22 4.09 25.32
N LEU A 879 -12.72 3.29 26.25
CA LEU A 879 -11.43 2.60 26.11
C LEU A 879 -11.57 1.24 25.42
N ILE A 880 -10.79 0.93 24.38
CA ILE A 880 -10.78 -0.39 23.74
C ILE A 880 -9.38 -0.98 23.62
N VAL A 881 -9.26 -2.32 23.68
CA VAL A 881 -8.01 -3.04 23.43
C VAL A 881 -7.93 -3.45 21.95
N ILE A 882 -6.87 -3.03 21.26
CA ILE A 882 -6.57 -3.44 19.88
C ILE A 882 -5.21 -4.15 19.85
N GLY A 883 -5.12 -5.31 19.19
CA GLY A 883 -3.87 -6.06 19.01
C GLY A 883 -3.82 -7.35 19.84
N ASP A 884 -2.62 -7.76 20.26
CA ASP A 884 -2.40 -9.02 20.97
C ASP A 884 -3.14 -9.04 22.33
N PRO A 885 -4.12 -9.93 22.54
CA PRO A 885 -4.89 -10.00 23.77
C PRO A 885 -4.13 -10.66 24.93
N SER A 886 -2.99 -11.31 24.67
CA SER A 886 -2.30 -12.16 25.66
C SER A 886 -1.83 -11.39 26.91
N PRO A 887 -1.71 -12.05 28.07
CA PRO A 887 -1.11 -11.44 29.26
C PRO A 887 0.29 -10.88 28.99
N LEU A 888 0.68 -9.81 29.70
CA LEU A 888 2.01 -9.19 29.54
C LEU A 888 3.16 -10.10 30.02
N TYR A 889 2.88 -11.01 30.96
CA TYR A 889 3.82 -12.00 31.46
C TYR A 889 3.08 -13.24 31.93
N ALA A 890 3.77 -14.37 31.99
CA ALA A 890 3.21 -15.59 32.52
C ALA A 890 2.97 -15.44 34.03
N SER A 891 1.74 -15.64 34.51
CA SER A 891 1.48 -15.79 35.94
C SER A 891 2.33 -16.95 36.46
N PRO A 892 3.04 -16.80 37.60
CA PRO A 892 3.62 -17.95 38.28
C PRO A 892 2.49 -18.96 38.50
N PRO A 893 2.69 -20.27 38.22
CA PRO A 893 1.64 -21.25 38.43
C PRO A 893 1.13 -21.13 39.88
N ALA A 894 -0.19 -21.24 40.09
CA ALA A 894 -0.83 -21.03 41.40
C ALA A 894 -0.18 -21.84 42.55
N ASN A 895 0.51 -22.94 42.19
CA ASN A 895 1.19 -23.83 43.12
C ASN A 895 2.61 -23.37 43.48
N THR A 896 3.09 -22.22 43.02
CA THR A 896 4.47 -21.76 43.29
C THR A 896 4.65 -21.44 44.77
N TRP A 897 3.68 -20.76 45.39
CA TRP A 897 3.68 -20.53 46.84
C TRP A 897 3.52 -21.82 47.62
N VAL A 898 2.68 -22.75 47.16
CA VAL A 898 2.55 -24.09 47.77
C VAL A 898 3.86 -24.86 47.68
N ARG A 899 4.60 -24.77 46.57
CA ARG A 899 5.91 -25.40 46.37
C ARG A 899 7.01 -24.74 47.21
N ILE A 900 6.98 -23.41 47.36
CA ILE A 900 7.91 -22.67 48.23
C ILE A 900 7.65 -23.02 49.70
N ILE A 901 6.38 -23.06 50.12
CA ILE A 901 5.99 -23.47 51.47
C ILE A 901 6.34 -24.94 51.70
N ALA A 902 6.06 -25.84 50.74
CA ALA A 902 6.43 -27.25 50.85
C ALA A 902 7.95 -27.45 50.91
N GLY A 903 8.71 -26.69 50.12
CA GLY A 903 10.18 -26.68 50.16
C GLY A 903 10.72 -26.14 51.48
N GLY A 904 10.13 -25.06 52.02
CA GLY A 904 10.46 -24.50 53.33
C GLY A 904 10.16 -25.49 54.46
N CYS A 905 8.99 -26.15 54.42
CA CYS A 905 8.62 -27.22 55.35
C CYS A 905 9.60 -28.40 55.27
N LEU A 906 10.02 -28.80 54.06
CA LEU A 906 11.01 -29.87 53.87
C LEU A 906 12.36 -29.51 54.51
N VAL A 907 12.82 -28.26 54.33
CA VAL A 907 14.06 -27.76 54.96
C VAL A 907 13.93 -27.74 56.48
N CYS A 908 12.80 -27.32 57.04
CA CYS A 908 12.53 -27.37 58.48
C CYS A 908 12.54 -28.80 59.02
N VAL A 909 11.95 -29.77 58.29
CA VAL A 909 11.96 -31.19 58.66
C VAL A 909 13.38 -31.76 58.62
N VAL A 910 14.16 -31.45 57.59
CA VAL A 910 15.57 -31.88 57.49
C VAL A 910 16.40 -31.27 58.63
N CYS A 911 16.21 -29.99 58.95
CA CYS A 911 16.88 -29.35 60.07
C CYS A 911 16.48 -29.99 61.42
N ALA A 912 15.19 -30.29 61.62
CA ALA A 912 14.71 -30.97 62.82
C ALA A 912 15.27 -32.40 62.96
N LEU A 913 15.35 -33.16 61.86
CA LEU A 913 15.96 -34.49 61.83
C LEU A 913 17.48 -34.43 62.10
N MET A 914 18.18 -33.44 61.56
CA MET A 914 19.60 -33.21 61.85
C MET A 914 19.84 -32.83 63.32
N MET A 915 18.98 -32.01 63.91
CA MET A 915 19.03 -31.67 65.33
C MET A 915 18.70 -32.88 66.23
N ALA A 916 17.71 -33.70 65.87
CA ALA A 916 17.39 -34.94 66.58
C ALA A 916 18.53 -35.98 66.50
N LYS A 917 19.24 -36.04 65.36
CA LYS A 917 20.43 -36.90 65.19
C LYS A 917 21.61 -36.43 66.03
N LYS A 918 21.79 -35.11 66.22
CA LYS A 918 22.76 -34.54 67.17
C LYS A 918 22.37 -34.78 68.64
N GLY A 919 21.08 -34.81 68.97
CA GLY A 919 20.58 -35.10 70.31
C GLY A 919 20.82 -36.55 70.76
N ARG A 920 20.74 -37.53 69.85
CA ARG A 920 20.96 -38.96 70.16
C ARG A 920 22.42 -39.34 70.41
N HIS A 921 23.40 -38.51 70.01
CA HIS A 921 24.81 -38.73 70.36
C HIS A 921 25.22 -38.13 71.73
N LYS A 922 24.30 -37.48 72.45
CA LYS A 922 24.58 -36.94 73.79
C LYS A 922 24.05 -37.81 74.95
N ILE A 923 23.49 -38.99 74.69
CA ILE A 923 22.90 -39.87 75.72
C ILE A 923 23.71 -41.18 75.92
N SER A 924 24.91 -41.32 75.34
CA SER A 924 25.77 -42.50 75.54
C SER A 924 27.13 -42.18 76.16
N VAL A 925 27.17 -41.29 77.16
CA VAL A 925 28.29 -41.17 78.11
C VAL A 925 27.72 -40.94 79.51
N THR A 926 27.29 -42.02 80.13
CA THR A 926 27.39 -42.32 81.58
C THR A 926 27.41 -43.82 81.72
#